data_AF-A0A939R9N5-F1
#
_entry.id   AF-A0A939R9N5-F1
#
_cell.length_a   1.000
_cell.length_b   1.000
_cell.length_c   1.000
_cell.angle_alpha   90.00
_cell.angle_beta   90.00
_cell.angle_gamma   90.00
#
_symmetry.space_group_name_H-M   'P 1'
#
loop_
_entity.id
_entity.type
_entity.pdbx_description
1 polymer ?
#
loop_
_entity_poly.entity_id
_entity_poly.type
_entity_poly.pdbx_seq_one_letter_code
_entity_poly.pdbx_strand_id
1 'polypeptide(L)'
;MAKKRSNVKLFLDRAMSRSFSRQILILLVLFVVLLLISYLLLSFSGSDWRAYCAYKGIPVWSLPLFLLVDTSAYSYVYFGEGTHGWLLVASGISYLFGLIIFNGIMIGLITNAIDNRVDAHRDGLLHYVKSGHYIIMGYDDMVPSIITEIFAKAPQADVVLLSALDAKQVHEKLLRSVARDKMDQIFVVYGHRMVKDYYQDIHLEAAEGIYIVGNRTRPEHDAINVECVDNIYMYLSEHDFKQRPKRIICVFEDFDTYAAFKTTEIFSQIGDLGVEFVPYNFYDDWATQVFVRRSYKEKNNVAEEIPYPSVYGDGILYEDPRRVHLLFVGVTNFSVSMAMQAAHLLHFPNFNRDKALRTRITFIEKNADEEMRLFATRNRHYFEVQPFYYCDMSKDDAAYLPVKIDQRVSPELPDTDFLDTEFEFIKGDVYADGIQDLIKKWAQDKDHEYLSIFVTRSDQRHNFMTGMNMPDEVYDNEVPVFIRQDRADDFVTNLRAADDKEYNYCQVKDDKLAREKRKHRYAHIYPFGMDDMAYRSDETPLKQAKLLNYLYETADYDHAQYKSLEELAAMPAQDIWAEADHYWRALTVAKKWSNLYCAFNLSCKLSTLRAMRNMASGDASQDLSPLNGEEIETLACMEHNRWNVEKLLMGFRKPRRSEDRYEHEQYDQELKHNKELYIHYDIRPFEKLPAVSQQLDREIVKYIPWLLRMTS
;
A
#
# COMPACT_ATOMS: atom_id res chain seq x y z
N MET A 1 -62.34 -19.32 24.68
CA MET A 1 -61.07 -19.86 25.22
C MET A 1 -59.85 -19.75 24.27
N ALA A 2 -59.99 -19.34 23.00
CA ALA A 2 -58.85 -19.27 22.06
C ALA A 2 -57.91 -18.04 22.24
N LYS A 3 -58.38 -16.92 22.79
CA LYS A 3 -57.60 -15.67 22.92
C LYS A 3 -56.50 -15.70 24.01
N LYS A 4 -56.63 -16.54 25.05
CA LYS A 4 -55.65 -16.63 26.16
C LYS A 4 -54.42 -17.48 25.84
N ARG A 5 -54.53 -18.47 24.95
CA ARG A 5 -53.38 -19.31 24.51
C ARG A 5 -52.40 -18.54 23.59
N SER A 6 -52.86 -17.50 22.91
CA SER A 6 -52.04 -16.64 22.04
C SER A 6 -51.07 -15.76 22.83
N ASN A 7 -51.49 -15.17 23.96
CA ASN A 7 -50.65 -14.26 24.74
C ASN A 7 -49.50 -14.96 25.48
N VAL A 8 -49.70 -16.20 25.92
CA VAL A 8 -48.64 -16.97 26.60
C VAL A 8 -47.55 -17.38 25.61
N LYS A 9 -47.93 -17.83 24.41
CA LYS A 9 -46.98 -18.18 23.35
C LYS A 9 -46.20 -16.95 22.88
N LEU A 10 -46.88 -15.83 22.66
CA LEU A 10 -46.24 -14.57 22.25
C LEU A 10 -45.34 -13.96 23.34
N PHE A 11 -45.68 -14.15 24.62
CA PHE A 11 -44.84 -13.76 25.75
C PHE A 11 -43.60 -14.65 25.87
N LEU A 12 -43.76 -15.97 25.73
CA LEU A 12 -42.65 -16.93 25.68
C LEU A 12 -41.73 -16.65 24.49
N ASP A 13 -42.28 -16.41 23.31
CA ASP A 13 -41.50 -16.10 22.11
C ASP A 13 -40.71 -14.78 22.28
N ARG A 14 -41.33 -13.73 22.84
CA ARG A 14 -40.64 -12.44 23.15
C ARG A 14 -39.65 -12.52 24.32
N ALA A 15 -39.85 -13.46 25.24
CA ALA A 15 -38.96 -13.69 26.37
C ALA A 15 -37.73 -14.49 25.92
N MET A 16 -37.92 -15.47 25.02
CA MET A 16 -36.88 -16.29 24.43
C MET A 16 -36.14 -15.56 23.29
N SER A 17 -36.71 -14.55 22.64
CA SER A 17 -36.04 -13.74 21.61
C SER A 17 -35.11 -12.64 22.16
N ARG A 18 -34.84 -12.62 23.47
CA ARG A 18 -34.01 -11.60 24.15
C ARG A 18 -32.60 -12.13 24.40
N SER A 19 -31.67 -11.22 24.69
CA SER A 19 -30.26 -11.54 24.96
C SER A 19 -30.09 -12.68 25.96
N PHE A 20 -29.05 -13.50 25.77
CA PHE A 20 -28.71 -14.68 26.58
C PHE A 20 -28.79 -14.41 28.10
N SER A 21 -28.31 -13.25 28.55
CA SER A 21 -28.37 -12.82 29.96
C SER A 21 -29.81 -12.75 30.51
N ARG A 22 -30.78 -12.35 29.68
CA ARG A 22 -32.20 -12.30 30.07
C ARG A 22 -32.84 -13.68 30.08
N GLN A 23 -32.44 -14.58 29.18
CA GLN A 23 -32.88 -15.98 29.19
C GLN A 23 -32.40 -16.69 30.46
N ILE A 24 -31.12 -16.49 30.84
CA ILE A 24 -30.57 -16.97 32.12
C ILE A 24 -31.35 -16.41 33.30
N LEU A 25 -31.64 -15.11 33.32
CA LEU A 25 -32.37 -14.49 34.42
C LEU A 25 -33.77 -15.10 34.58
N ILE A 26 -34.48 -15.36 33.48
CA ILE A 26 -35.80 -16.02 33.51
C ILE A 26 -35.69 -17.45 34.03
N LEU A 27 -34.66 -18.19 33.62
CA LEU A 27 -34.42 -19.56 34.09
C LEU A 27 -34.05 -19.59 35.57
N LEU A 28 -33.28 -18.61 36.05
CA LEU A 28 -32.96 -18.43 37.47
C LEU A 28 -34.23 -18.14 38.28
N VAL A 29 -35.11 -17.27 37.79
CA VAL A 29 -36.40 -16.98 38.43
C VAL A 29 -37.30 -18.23 38.46
N LEU A 30 -37.39 -18.95 37.35
CA LEU A 30 -38.14 -20.21 37.26
C LEU A 30 -37.59 -21.26 38.23
N PHE A 31 -36.28 -21.36 38.34
CA PHE A 31 -35.60 -22.25 39.28
C PHE A 31 -35.95 -21.90 40.73
N VAL A 32 -35.90 -20.62 41.12
CA VAL A 32 -36.31 -20.16 42.45
C VAL A 32 -37.78 -20.49 42.72
N VAL A 33 -38.67 -20.27 41.75
CA VAL A 33 -40.09 -20.62 41.87
C VAL A 33 -40.28 -22.12 42.06
N LEU A 34 -39.55 -22.95 41.34
CA LEU A 34 -39.64 -24.41 41.48
C LEU A 34 -39.01 -24.93 42.76
N LEU A 35 -37.98 -24.28 43.27
CA LEU A 35 -37.42 -24.58 44.58
C LEU A 35 -38.46 -24.28 45.68
N LEU A 36 -39.17 -23.16 45.57
CA LEU A 36 -40.29 -22.82 46.47
C LEU A 36 -41.46 -23.82 46.33
N ILE A 37 -41.83 -24.20 45.10
CA ILE A 37 -42.89 -25.20 44.85
C ILE A 37 -42.47 -26.56 45.40
N SER A 38 -41.24 -26.99 45.18
CA SER A 38 -40.70 -28.25 45.72
C SER A 38 -40.72 -28.23 47.25
N TYR A 39 -40.30 -27.13 47.87
CA TYR A 39 -40.37 -26.97 49.32
C TYR A 39 -41.81 -27.05 49.85
N LEU A 40 -42.77 -26.42 49.15
CA LEU A 40 -44.19 -26.49 49.48
C LEU A 40 -44.76 -27.91 49.33
N LEU A 41 -44.47 -28.59 48.21
CA LEU A 41 -44.91 -29.96 47.92
C LEU A 41 -44.40 -30.96 48.97
N LEU A 42 -43.13 -30.83 49.36
CA LEU A 42 -42.54 -31.62 50.44
C LEU A 42 -43.18 -31.29 51.79
N SER A 43 -43.51 -30.03 52.06
CA SER A 43 -44.18 -29.63 53.30
C SER A 43 -45.59 -30.21 53.46
N PHE A 44 -46.28 -30.55 52.35
CA PHE A 44 -47.54 -31.28 52.39
C PHE A 44 -47.40 -32.74 52.84
N SER A 45 -46.18 -33.29 52.89
CA SER A 45 -45.91 -34.62 53.48
C SER A 45 -45.85 -34.61 55.01
N GLY A 46 -46.21 -33.50 55.67
CA GLY A 46 -46.16 -33.39 57.12
C GLY A 46 -44.73 -33.42 57.67
N SER A 47 -44.49 -34.19 58.74
CA SER A 47 -43.16 -34.35 59.35
C SER A 47 -42.24 -35.34 58.62
N ASP A 48 -42.77 -36.14 57.69
CA ASP A 48 -42.07 -37.29 57.12
C ASP A 48 -40.79 -36.90 56.36
N TRP A 49 -40.83 -35.81 55.58
CA TRP A 49 -39.65 -35.34 54.85
C TRP A 49 -38.59 -34.75 55.77
N ARG A 50 -38.99 -34.10 56.88
CA ARG A 50 -38.06 -33.58 57.89
C ARG A 50 -37.42 -34.72 58.69
N ALA A 51 -38.18 -35.78 58.97
CA ALA A 51 -37.67 -37.01 59.59
C ALA A 51 -36.68 -37.73 58.66
N TYR A 52 -36.97 -37.80 57.36
CA TYR A 52 -36.05 -38.32 56.35
C TYR A 52 -34.74 -37.51 56.29
N CYS A 53 -34.84 -36.17 56.23
CA CYS A 53 -33.68 -35.28 56.30
C CYS A 53 -32.84 -35.51 57.57
N ALA A 54 -33.47 -35.65 58.73
CA ALA A 54 -32.78 -35.92 60.00
C ALA A 54 -32.11 -37.30 60.02
N TYR A 55 -32.77 -38.33 59.49
CA TYR A 55 -32.23 -39.69 59.40
C TYR A 55 -31.01 -39.78 58.46
N LYS A 56 -31.04 -39.07 57.33
CA LYS A 56 -29.94 -39.04 56.34
C LYS A 56 -28.87 -37.98 56.62
N GLY A 57 -29.03 -37.15 57.67
CA GLY A 57 -28.11 -36.06 57.98
C GLY A 57 -28.11 -34.91 56.94
N ILE A 58 -29.20 -34.76 56.19
CA ILE A 58 -29.33 -33.74 55.14
C ILE A 58 -30.04 -32.51 55.73
N PRO A 59 -29.50 -31.29 55.58
CA PRO A 59 -30.22 -30.08 55.95
C PRO A 59 -31.57 -29.97 55.23
N VAL A 60 -32.63 -29.62 55.97
CA VAL A 60 -34.01 -29.59 55.45
C VAL A 60 -34.16 -28.68 54.22
N TRP A 61 -33.40 -27.59 54.16
CA TRP A 61 -33.43 -26.65 53.04
C TRP A 61 -32.74 -27.16 51.77
N SER A 62 -31.84 -28.16 51.86
CA SER A 62 -31.07 -28.65 50.72
C SER A 62 -31.72 -29.82 49.99
N LEU A 63 -32.65 -30.56 50.62
CA LEU A 63 -33.37 -31.66 49.96
C LEU A 63 -34.14 -31.21 48.69
N PRO A 64 -34.93 -30.11 48.70
CA PRO A 64 -35.59 -29.60 47.49
C PRO A 64 -34.60 -29.24 46.37
N LEU A 65 -33.43 -28.70 46.74
CA LEU A 65 -32.37 -28.34 45.82
C LEU A 65 -31.74 -29.59 45.18
N PHE A 66 -31.41 -30.60 46.01
CA PHE A 66 -30.87 -31.87 45.52
C PHE A 66 -31.84 -32.58 44.59
N LEU A 67 -33.14 -32.59 44.90
CA LEU A 67 -34.15 -33.22 44.04
C LEU A 67 -34.30 -32.51 42.69
N LEU A 68 -34.02 -31.21 42.61
CA LEU A 68 -34.09 -30.46 41.35
C LEU A 68 -32.81 -30.55 40.52
N VAL A 69 -31.64 -30.69 41.14
CA VAL A 69 -30.34 -30.59 40.45
C VAL A 69 -29.67 -31.96 40.28
N ASP A 70 -29.79 -32.84 41.27
CA ASP A 70 -29.12 -34.14 41.28
C ASP A 70 -30.12 -35.26 40.98
N THR A 71 -29.96 -35.87 39.80
CA THR A 71 -30.83 -36.96 39.36
C THR A 71 -30.75 -38.21 40.23
N SER A 72 -29.67 -38.39 40.99
CA SER A 72 -29.51 -39.52 41.91
C SER A 72 -30.25 -39.32 43.23
N ALA A 73 -30.60 -38.08 43.60
CA ALA A 73 -31.29 -37.74 44.84
C ALA A 73 -32.65 -38.44 44.97
N TYR A 74 -33.38 -38.60 43.85
CA TYR A 74 -34.65 -39.33 43.85
C TYR A 74 -34.46 -40.82 44.18
N SER A 75 -33.42 -41.46 43.65
CA SER A 75 -33.12 -42.87 43.94
C SER A 75 -32.84 -43.09 45.43
N TYR A 76 -32.16 -42.16 46.10
CA TYR A 76 -31.91 -42.23 47.55
C TYR A 76 -33.18 -42.08 48.39
N VAL A 77 -34.21 -41.40 47.88
CA VAL A 77 -35.53 -41.31 48.52
C VAL A 77 -36.35 -42.56 48.20
N TYR A 78 -36.29 -43.08 46.97
CA TYR A 78 -37.05 -44.24 46.51
C TYR A 78 -36.63 -45.57 47.19
N PHE A 79 -35.32 -45.77 47.41
CA PHE A 79 -34.77 -46.99 48.03
C PHE A 79 -34.60 -46.91 49.56
N GLY A 80 -35.11 -45.85 50.21
CA GLY A 80 -35.04 -45.70 51.66
C GLY A 80 -36.12 -46.51 52.39
N GLU A 81 -35.73 -47.38 53.33
CA GLU A 81 -36.67 -48.07 54.23
C GLU A 81 -37.52 -47.05 55.01
N GLY A 82 -38.86 -47.21 54.96
CA GLY A 82 -39.80 -46.39 55.73
C GLY A 82 -40.36 -45.13 55.04
N THR A 83 -40.24 -45.00 53.72
CA THR A 83 -40.80 -43.84 52.99
C THR A 83 -42.30 -44.01 52.66
N HIS A 84 -43.14 -43.08 53.15
CA HIS A 84 -44.59 -43.07 52.89
C HIS A 84 -44.97 -42.35 51.59
N GLY A 85 -46.08 -42.79 50.98
CA GLY A 85 -46.43 -42.55 49.57
C GLY A 85 -46.37 -41.10 49.07
N TRP A 86 -46.75 -40.10 49.87
CA TRP A 86 -46.75 -38.70 49.41
C TRP A 86 -45.35 -38.09 49.29
N LEU A 87 -44.41 -38.45 50.17
CA LEU A 87 -43.02 -37.99 50.08
C LEU A 87 -42.36 -38.46 48.78
N LEU A 88 -42.66 -39.70 48.38
CA LEU A 88 -42.17 -40.30 47.13
C LEU A 88 -42.78 -39.60 45.91
N VAL A 89 -44.09 -39.30 45.95
CA VAL A 89 -44.79 -38.55 44.89
C VAL A 89 -44.25 -37.11 44.78
N ALA A 90 -44.12 -36.39 45.89
CA ALA A 90 -43.59 -35.03 45.92
C ALA A 90 -42.15 -34.98 45.41
N SER A 91 -41.30 -35.91 45.84
CA SER A 91 -39.90 -36.01 45.38
C SER A 91 -39.81 -36.37 43.90
N GLY A 92 -40.69 -37.23 43.40
CA GLY A 92 -40.77 -37.60 41.98
C GLY A 92 -41.21 -36.43 41.09
N ILE A 93 -42.16 -35.62 41.55
CA ILE A 93 -42.59 -34.40 40.84
C ILE A 93 -41.46 -33.37 40.78
N SER A 94 -40.78 -33.11 41.91
CA SER A 94 -39.62 -32.21 41.95
C SER A 94 -38.48 -32.69 41.05
N TYR A 95 -38.20 -33.99 41.07
CA TYR A 95 -37.24 -34.62 40.17
C TYR A 95 -37.60 -34.44 38.69
N LEU A 96 -38.87 -34.66 38.31
CA LEU A 96 -39.32 -34.46 36.93
C LEU A 96 -39.17 -33.00 36.48
N PHE A 97 -39.48 -32.03 37.35
CA PHE A 97 -39.25 -30.62 37.06
C PHE A 97 -37.76 -30.30 36.89
N GLY A 98 -36.92 -30.84 37.77
CA GLY A 98 -35.46 -30.71 37.68
C GLY A 98 -34.91 -31.27 36.37
N LEU A 99 -35.32 -32.47 36.01
CA LEU A 99 -34.91 -33.15 34.78
C LEU A 99 -35.32 -32.36 33.52
N ILE A 100 -36.54 -31.82 33.48
CA ILE A 100 -37.00 -31.02 32.34
C ILE A 100 -36.18 -29.72 32.20
N ILE A 101 -35.86 -29.06 33.31
CA ILE A 101 -35.18 -27.76 33.27
C ILE A 101 -33.69 -27.90 33.06
N PHE A 102 -32.98 -28.69 33.88
CA PHE A 102 -31.53 -28.76 33.84
C PHE A 102 -31.04 -29.65 32.70
N ASN A 103 -31.69 -30.79 32.45
CA ASN A 103 -31.27 -31.70 31.36
C ASN A 103 -31.95 -31.37 30.02
N GLY A 104 -33.03 -30.59 30.01
CA GLY A 104 -33.71 -30.17 28.79
C GLY A 104 -33.43 -28.71 28.44
N ILE A 105 -34.12 -27.80 29.12
CA ILE A 105 -34.18 -26.37 28.75
C ILE A 105 -32.81 -25.69 28.87
N MET A 106 -32.07 -25.95 29.95
CA MET A 106 -30.78 -25.30 30.21
C MET A 106 -29.70 -25.74 29.22
N ILE A 107 -29.58 -27.04 28.95
CA ILE A 107 -28.67 -27.54 27.92
C ILE A 107 -29.04 -26.94 26.56
N GLY A 108 -30.33 -26.97 26.19
CA GLY A 108 -30.78 -26.38 24.93
C GLY A 108 -30.49 -24.89 24.81
N LEU A 109 -30.62 -24.11 25.89
CA LEU A 109 -30.27 -22.69 25.91
C LEU A 109 -28.76 -22.44 25.80
N ILE A 110 -27.95 -23.22 26.51
CA ILE A 110 -26.48 -23.10 26.44
C ILE A 110 -26.00 -23.48 25.04
N THR A 111 -26.46 -24.61 24.50
CA THR A 111 -26.13 -25.04 23.14
C THR A 111 -26.58 -24.00 22.11
N ASN A 112 -27.83 -23.52 22.18
CA ASN A 112 -28.30 -22.48 21.26
C ASN A 112 -27.54 -21.16 21.44
N ALA A 113 -27.13 -20.79 22.66
CA ALA A 113 -26.31 -19.58 22.87
C ALA A 113 -24.89 -19.72 22.32
N ILE A 114 -24.30 -20.92 22.43
CA ILE A 114 -23.03 -21.25 21.80
C ILE A 114 -23.19 -21.24 20.28
N ASP A 115 -24.20 -21.92 19.75
CA ASP A 115 -24.49 -21.99 18.31
C ASP A 115 -24.72 -20.60 17.74
N ASN A 116 -25.58 -19.77 18.33
CA ASN A 116 -25.80 -18.39 17.89
C ASN A 116 -24.51 -17.54 17.96
N ARG A 117 -23.62 -17.81 18.94
CA ARG A 117 -22.34 -17.09 19.03
C ARG A 117 -21.35 -17.57 17.98
N VAL A 118 -21.33 -18.88 17.68
CA VAL A 118 -20.52 -19.47 16.61
C VAL A 118 -21.02 -19.00 15.25
N ASP A 119 -22.34 -18.95 15.04
CA ASP A 119 -22.96 -18.44 13.83
C ASP A 119 -22.71 -16.94 13.68
N ALA A 120 -22.89 -16.14 14.74
CA ALA A 120 -22.54 -14.73 14.71
C ALA A 120 -21.04 -14.50 14.44
N HIS A 121 -20.15 -15.34 14.97
CA HIS A 121 -18.72 -15.28 14.64
C HIS A 121 -18.49 -15.57 13.16
N ARG A 122 -19.12 -16.65 12.67
CA ARG A 122 -19.00 -17.11 11.29
C ARG A 122 -19.54 -16.08 10.29
N ASP A 123 -20.58 -15.34 10.69
CA ASP A 123 -21.21 -14.30 9.90
C ASP A 123 -20.53 -12.93 10.06
N GLY A 124 -19.49 -12.82 10.91
CA GLY A 124 -18.76 -11.58 11.16
C GLY A 124 -19.54 -10.54 11.99
N LEU A 125 -20.51 -10.98 12.78
CA LEU A 125 -21.37 -10.13 13.64
C LEU A 125 -20.84 -9.99 15.07
N LEU A 126 -19.69 -10.61 15.39
CA LEU A 126 -19.05 -10.46 16.69
C LEU A 126 -18.10 -9.26 16.71
N HIS A 127 -18.34 -8.35 17.65
CA HIS A 127 -17.53 -7.18 17.89
C HIS A 127 -16.52 -7.44 19.01
N TYR A 128 -15.23 -7.20 18.72
CA TYR A 128 -14.12 -7.42 19.65
C TYR A 128 -13.56 -6.07 20.09
N VAL A 129 -13.66 -5.78 21.39
CA VAL A 129 -13.15 -4.53 21.97
C VAL A 129 -11.67 -4.67 22.25
N LYS A 130 -10.84 -4.07 21.39
CA LYS A 130 -9.40 -3.93 21.61
C LYS A 130 -8.97 -2.50 21.29
N SER A 131 -7.87 -2.07 21.88
CA SER A 131 -7.24 -0.76 21.62
C SER A 131 -5.86 -0.99 21.03
N GLY A 132 -5.42 -0.14 20.10
CA GLY A 132 -4.15 -0.31 19.39
C GLY A 132 -4.19 -1.38 18.30
N HIS A 133 -5.40 -1.73 17.82
CA HIS A 133 -5.61 -2.59 16.65
C HIS A 133 -5.52 -1.78 15.35
N TYR A 134 -5.36 -2.49 14.23
CA TYR A 134 -5.45 -1.89 12.90
C TYR A 134 -6.81 -2.19 12.29
N ILE A 135 -7.36 -1.22 11.56
CA ILE A 135 -8.64 -1.38 10.87
C ILE A 135 -8.41 -1.37 9.38
N ILE A 136 -8.98 -2.34 8.66
CA ILE A 136 -9.08 -2.33 7.21
C ILE A 136 -10.56 -2.22 6.85
N MET A 137 -10.92 -1.18 6.10
CA MET A 137 -12.28 -0.86 5.70
C MET A 137 -12.48 -1.15 4.21
N GLY A 138 -13.29 -2.16 3.92
CA GLY A 138 -13.48 -2.73 2.60
C GLY A 138 -12.55 -3.90 2.32
N TYR A 139 -12.64 -4.43 1.11
CA TYR A 139 -11.84 -5.57 0.69
C TYR A 139 -11.48 -5.47 -0.79
N ASP A 140 -10.22 -5.75 -1.07
CA ASP A 140 -9.61 -5.88 -2.39
C ASP A 140 -8.55 -6.99 -2.35
N ASP A 141 -8.11 -7.46 -3.51
CA ASP A 141 -7.09 -8.50 -3.61
C ASP A 141 -5.70 -8.01 -3.07
N MET A 142 -5.51 -6.70 -2.82
CA MET A 142 -4.33 -6.16 -2.11
C MET A 142 -4.34 -6.34 -0.58
N VAL A 143 -5.49 -6.60 0.05
CA VAL A 143 -5.63 -6.68 1.53
C VAL A 143 -4.63 -7.65 2.20
N PRO A 144 -4.33 -8.84 1.64
CA PRO A 144 -3.32 -9.73 2.20
C PRO A 144 -1.93 -9.09 2.36
N SER A 145 -1.52 -8.24 1.41
CA SER A 145 -0.23 -7.53 1.48
C SER A 145 -0.20 -6.53 2.64
N ILE A 146 -1.29 -5.80 2.84
CA ILE A 146 -1.45 -4.85 3.96
C ILE A 146 -1.37 -5.59 5.30
N ILE A 147 -2.10 -6.69 5.45
CA ILE A 147 -2.09 -7.50 6.68
C ILE A 147 -0.69 -8.03 6.97
N THR A 148 0.00 -8.53 5.95
CA THR A 148 1.35 -9.06 6.07
C THR A 148 2.35 -7.98 6.52
N GLU A 149 2.25 -6.78 5.97
CA GLU A 149 3.08 -5.64 6.38
C GLU A 149 2.76 -5.16 7.81
N ILE A 150 1.49 -5.14 8.21
CA ILE A 150 1.09 -4.84 9.59
C ILE A 150 1.73 -5.83 10.55
N PHE A 151 1.66 -7.13 10.29
CA PHE A 151 2.27 -8.15 11.14
C PHE A 151 3.79 -8.14 11.11
N ALA A 152 4.42 -7.73 10.00
CA ALA A 152 5.86 -7.55 9.93
C ALA A 152 6.34 -6.44 10.87
N LYS A 153 5.57 -5.33 10.97
CA LYS A 153 5.87 -4.22 11.88
C LYS A 153 5.43 -4.48 13.32
N ALA A 154 4.28 -5.11 13.50
CA ALA A 154 3.67 -5.37 14.79
C ALA A 154 3.13 -6.81 14.85
N PRO A 155 3.98 -7.81 15.20
CA PRO A 155 3.63 -9.23 15.14
C PRO A 155 2.49 -9.67 16.08
N GLN A 156 2.15 -8.84 17.07
CA GLN A 156 1.10 -9.07 18.07
C GLN A 156 -0.12 -8.15 17.86
N ALA A 157 -0.15 -7.38 16.78
CA ALA A 157 -1.26 -6.50 16.48
C ALA A 157 -2.51 -7.30 16.16
N ASP A 158 -3.67 -6.78 16.55
CA ASP A 158 -4.95 -7.30 16.10
C ASP A 158 -5.41 -6.52 14.86
N VAL A 159 -5.99 -7.22 13.88
CA VAL A 159 -6.50 -6.61 12.64
C VAL A 159 -8.00 -6.81 12.56
N VAL A 160 -8.76 -5.72 12.44
CA VAL A 160 -10.21 -5.72 12.22
C VAL A 160 -10.48 -5.39 10.76
N LEU A 161 -11.10 -6.31 10.04
CA LEU A 161 -11.45 -6.18 8.62
C LEU A 161 -12.95 -5.96 8.49
N LEU A 162 -13.37 -4.71 8.32
CA LEU A 162 -14.76 -4.32 8.09
C LEU A 162 -15.09 -4.47 6.61
N SER A 163 -15.95 -5.42 6.23
CA SER A 163 -16.29 -5.68 4.83
C SER A 163 -17.78 -5.98 4.63
N ALA A 164 -18.31 -5.53 3.50
CA ALA A 164 -19.66 -5.88 3.06
C ALA A 164 -19.72 -7.26 2.38
N LEU A 165 -18.57 -7.92 2.18
CA LEU A 165 -18.49 -9.29 1.67
C LEU A 165 -18.84 -10.30 2.76
N ASP A 166 -19.29 -11.48 2.34
CA ASP A 166 -19.52 -12.61 3.22
C ASP A 166 -18.23 -13.00 3.96
N ALA A 167 -18.29 -13.09 5.29
CA ALA A 167 -17.11 -13.30 6.13
C ALA A 167 -16.39 -14.62 5.81
N LYS A 168 -17.13 -15.67 5.42
CA LYS A 168 -16.54 -16.94 5.00
C LYS A 168 -15.74 -16.80 3.71
N GLN A 169 -16.25 -16.06 2.71
CA GLN A 169 -15.51 -15.79 1.47
C GLN A 169 -14.21 -15.02 1.74
N VAL A 170 -14.27 -14.01 2.61
CA VAL A 170 -13.09 -13.22 3.01
C VAL A 170 -12.06 -14.13 3.69
N HIS A 171 -12.48 -14.97 4.63
CA HIS A 171 -11.60 -15.91 5.32
C HIS A 171 -10.95 -16.92 4.35
N GLU A 172 -11.71 -17.47 3.40
CA GLU A 172 -11.19 -18.37 2.37
C GLU A 172 -10.17 -17.70 1.45
N LYS A 173 -10.33 -16.41 1.16
CA LYS A 173 -9.33 -15.64 0.40
C LYS A 173 -8.06 -15.39 1.23
N LEU A 174 -8.21 -14.98 2.50
CA LEU A 174 -7.08 -14.70 3.38
C LEU A 174 -6.23 -15.94 3.66
N LEU A 175 -6.86 -17.11 3.87
CA LEU A 175 -6.15 -18.38 4.08
C LEU A 175 -5.21 -18.80 2.94
N ARG A 176 -5.33 -18.20 1.75
CA ARG A 176 -4.46 -18.48 0.60
C ARG A 176 -3.14 -17.71 0.63
N SER A 177 -3.09 -16.60 1.37
CA SER A 177 -1.98 -15.65 1.34
C SER A 177 -1.44 -15.29 2.73
N VAL A 178 -2.21 -15.55 3.79
CA VAL A 178 -1.83 -15.26 5.18
C VAL A 178 -1.62 -16.56 5.94
N ALA A 179 -0.56 -16.59 6.76
CA ALA A 179 -0.21 -17.76 7.57
C ALA A 179 -1.31 -18.09 8.60
N ARG A 180 -1.55 -19.39 8.81
CA ARG A 180 -2.67 -19.86 9.65
C ARG A 180 -2.57 -19.43 11.11
N ASP A 181 -1.36 -19.32 11.64
CA ASP A 181 -1.10 -18.85 13.01
C ASP A 181 -1.49 -17.38 13.22
N LYS A 182 -1.50 -16.58 12.15
CA LYS A 182 -1.91 -15.18 12.17
C LYS A 182 -3.42 -14.98 11.99
N MET A 183 -4.14 -15.99 11.51
CA MET A 183 -5.59 -15.88 11.28
C MET A 183 -6.37 -15.65 12.58
N ASP A 184 -5.88 -16.13 13.72
CA ASP A 184 -6.52 -15.93 15.03
C ASP A 184 -6.48 -14.47 15.50
N GLN A 185 -5.63 -13.63 14.90
CA GLN A 185 -5.50 -12.19 15.16
C GLN A 185 -6.27 -11.33 14.15
N ILE A 186 -6.98 -11.95 13.20
CA ILE A 186 -7.75 -11.27 12.15
C ILE A 186 -9.25 -11.45 12.42
N PHE A 187 -9.93 -10.35 12.70
CA PHE A 187 -11.36 -10.31 12.98
C PHE A 187 -12.08 -9.76 11.75
N VAL A 188 -12.82 -10.62 11.05
CA VAL A 188 -13.66 -10.20 9.92
C VAL A 188 -15.02 -9.76 10.46
N VAL A 189 -15.33 -8.48 10.27
CA VAL A 189 -16.59 -7.86 10.71
C VAL A 189 -17.43 -7.51 9.49
N TYR A 190 -18.68 -7.97 9.48
CA TYR A 190 -19.62 -7.60 8.44
C TYR A 190 -20.09 -6.16 8.65
N GLY A 191 -19.93 -5.31 7.64
CA GLY A 191 -20.48 -3.96 7.67
C GLY A 191 -20.10 -3.11 6.47
N HIS A 192 -20.77 -1.97 6.37
CA HIS A 192 -20.54 -1.00 5.30
C HIS A 192 -19.67 0.15 5.80
N ARG A 193 -18.56 0.41 5.09
CA ARG A 193 -17.60 1.48 5.41
C ARG A 193 -18.20 2.89 5.44
N MET A 194 -19.41 3.08 4.91
CA MET A 194 -20.13 4.35 4.83
C MET A 194 -21.16 4.56 5.96
N VAL A 195 -21.37 3.54 6.81
CA VAL A 195 -22.40 3.57 7.85
C VAL A 195 -21.71 3.74 9.20
N LYS A 196 -21.92 4.92 9.82
CA LYS A 196 -21.25 5.33 11.07
C LYS A 196 -21.53 4.39 12.26
N ASP A 197 -22.67 3.70 12.29
CA ASP A 197 -23.01 2.76 13.38
C ASP A 197 -21.93 1.68 13.56
N TYR A 198 -21.34 1.20 12.45
CA TYR A 198 -20.25 0.21 12.51
C TYR A 198 -18.94 0.77 13.07
N TYR A 199 -18.73 2.09 13.10
CA TYR A 199 -17.49 2.69 13.60
C TYR A 199 -17.36 2.53 15.12
N GLN A 200 -18.49 2.56 15.83
CA GLN A 200 -18.54 2.27 17.27
C GLN A 200 -18.23 0.80 17.53
N ASP A 201 -18.81 -0.10 16.72
CA ASP A 201 -18.65 -1.54 16.85
C ASP A 201 -17.19 -2.01 16.67
N ILE A 202 -16.41 -1.31 15.84
CA ILE A 202 -15.00 -1.62 15.58
C ILE A 202 -14.02 -0.76 16.40
N HIS A 203 -14.51 0.07 17.33
CA HIS A 203 -13.69 0.99 18.13
C HIS A 203 -12.72 1.83 17.31
N LEU A 204 -13.26 2.52 16.30
CA LEU A 204 -12.47 3.28 15.32
C LEU A 204 -11.53 4.29 15.99
N GLU A 205 -11.99 4.95 17.06
CA GLU A 205 -11.25 5.97 17.79
C GLU A 205 -9.97 5.46 18.46
N ALA A 206 -9.89 4.16 18.75
CA ALA A 206 -8.78 3.52 19.47
C ALA A 206 -7.81 2.76 18.54
N ALA A 207 -8.01 2.86 17.22
CA ALA A 207 -7.17 2.19 16.23
C ALA A 207 -5.77 2.82 16.15
N GLU A 208 -4.75 2.01 15.90
CA GLU A 208 -3.39 2.49 15.61
C GLU A 208 -3.32 3.08 14.19
N GLY A 209 -3.98 2.43 13.21
CA GLY A 209 -4.08 2.91 11.85
C GLY A 209 -5.30 2.35 11.13
N ILE A 210 -5.85 3.14 10.21
CA ILE A 210 -7.02 2.79 9.41
C ILE A 210 -6.62 2.73 7.93
N TYR A 211 -6.96 1.64 7.26
CA TYR A 211 -6.76 1.44 5.82
C TYR A 211 -8.12 1.43 5.14
N ILE A 212 -8.34 2.37 4.22
CA ILE A 212 -9.56 2.40 3.40
C ILE A 212 -9.22 1.76 2.06
N VAL A 213 -9.72 0.54 1.88
CA VAL A 213 -9.43 -0.32 0.73
C VAL A 213 -10.75 -0.62 0.04
N GLY A 214 -11.11 0.23 -0.91
CA GLY A 214 -12.26 -0.01 -1.78
C GLY A 214 -11.99 -1.18 -2.73
N ASN A 215 -13.05 -1.67 -3.39
CA ASN A 215 -12.90 -2.63 -4.47
C ASN A 215 -12.49 -1.90 -5.76
N ARG A 216 -11.25 -2.09 -6.20
CA ARG A 216 -10.62 -1.39 -7.33
C ARG A 216 -11.30 -1.65 -8.68
N THR A 217 -12.09 -2.72 -8.80
CA THR A 217 -12.81 -3.06 -10.04
C THR A 217 -14.03 -2.17 -10.31
N ARG A 218 -14.42 -1.32 -9.35
CA ARG A 218 -15.60 -0.46 -9.46
C ARG A 218 -15.21 0.96 -9.87
N PRO A 219 -15.89 1.57 -10.88
CA PRO A 219 -15.63 2.96 -11.26
C PRO A 219 -15.83 3.96 -10.11
N GLU A 220 -16.75 3.69 -9.20
CA GLU A 220 -17.03 4.52 -8.04
C GLU A 220 -16.03 4.34 -6.87
N HIS A 221 -14.94 3.58 -7.07
CA HIS A 221 -13.97 3.23 -6.04
C HIS A 221 -13.45 4.43 -5.25
N ASP A 222 -12.83 5.38 -5.96
CA ASP A 222 -12.16 6.53 -5.35
C ASP A 222 -13.17 7.45 -4.65
N ALA A 223 -14.32 7.69 -5.28
CA ALA A 223 -15.38 8.51 -4.71
C ALA A 223 -15.89 7.95 -3.37
N ILE A 224 -16.13 6.63 -3.29
CA ILE A 224 -16.56 6.00 -2.03
C ILE A 224 -15.45 6.09 -0.96
N ASN A 225 -14.18 5.94 -1.35
CA ASN A 225 -13.08 6.02 -0.38
C ASN A 225 -12.92 7.44 0.17
N VAL A 226 -13.07 8.47 -0.67
CA VAL A 226 -13.13 9.89 -0.25
C VAL A 226 -14.29 10.12 0.72
N GLU A 227 -15.49 9.68 0.36
CA GLU A 227 -16.67 9.84 1.22
C GLU A 227 -16.51 9.06 2.56
N CYS A 228 -15.79 7.94 2.56
CA CYS A 228 -15.44 7.20 3.77
C CYS A 228 -14.53 8.03 4.70
N VAL A 229 -13.53 8.73 4.15
CA VAL A 229 -12.67 9.63 4.95
C VAL A 229 -13.49 10.75 5.58
N ASP A 230 -14.40 11.36 4.82
CA ASP A 230 -15.31 12.39 5.32
C ASP A 230 -16.20 11.87 6.47
N ASN A 231 -16.77 10.67 6.33
CA ASN A 231 -17.58 10.07 7.38
C ASN A 231 -16.78 9.78 8.65
N ILE A 232 -15.52 9.37 8.52
CA ILE A 232 -14.60 9.19 9.65
C ILE A 232 -14.31 10.54 10.32
N TYR A 233 -14.01 11.58 9.54
CA TYR A 233 -13.80 12.94 10.05
C TYR A 233 -15.01 13.41 10.87
N MET A 234 -16.22 13.27 10.31
CA MET A 234 -17.45 13.67 10.98
C MET A 234 -17.66 12.87 12.27
N TYR A 235 -17.52 11.55 12.23
CA TYR A 235 -17.68 10.69 13.41
C TYR A 235 -16.72 11.07 14.54
N LEU A 236 -15.45 11.31 14.20
CA LEU A 236 -14.44 11.73 15.15
C LEU A 236 -14.75 13.13 15.69
N SER A 237 -15.18 14.07 14.85
CA SER A 237 -15.46 15.45 15.27
C SER A 237 -16.72 15.59 16.12
N GLU A 238 -17.74 14.76 15.87
CA GLU A 238 -19.02 14.77 16.58
C GLU A 238 -18.92 14.25 18.03
N HIS A 239 -17.82 13.54 18.37
CA HIS A 239 -17.65 12.87 19.66
C HIS A 239 -16.35 13.30 20.34
N ASP A 240 -16.42 13.49 21.66
CA ASP A 240 -15.26 13.79 22.50
C ASP A 240 -14.53 12.51 22.90
N PHE A 241 -13.77 11.94 21.95
CA PHE A 241 -12.93 10.78 22.21
C PHE A 241 -11.59 11.20 22.81
N LYS A 242 -11.16 10.48 23.86
CA LYS A 242 -9.83 10.65 24.49
C LYS A 242 -8.69 10.18 23.61
N GLN A 243 -8.98 9.29 22.66
CA GLN A 243 -8.03 8.69 21.74
C GLN A 243 -8.49 8.98 20.31
N ARG A 244 -7.53 9.04 19.39
CA ARG A 244 -7.73 9.22 17.96
C ARG A 244 -6.82 8.25 17.21
N PRO A 245 -7.21 7.80 16.01
CA PRO A 245 -6.31 7.02 15.18
C PRO A 245 -5.05 7.83 14.82
N LYS A 246 -3.88 7.19 14.74
CA LYS A 246 -2.67 7.92 14.38
C LYS A 246 -2.64 8.29 12.90
N ARG A 247 -3.17 7.41 12.04
CA ARG A 247 -3.18 7.61 10.60
C ARG A 247 -4.34 6.94 9.87
N ILE A 248 -4.71 7.54 8.75
CA ILE A 248 -5.68 7.02 7.77
C ILE A 248 -4.95 6.91 6.43
N ILE A 249 -4.81 5.68 5.94
CA ILE A 249 -4.27 5.37 4.62
C ILE A 249 -5.45 5.10 3.69
N CYS A 250 -5.56 5.88 2.61
CA CYS A 250 -6.67 5.79 1.67
C CYS A 250 -6.17 5.37 0.29
N VAL A 251 -6.68 4.25 -0.22
CA VAL A 251 -6.27 3.72 -1.53
C VAL A 251 -7.05 4.42 -2.64
N PHE A 252 -6.33 4.89 -3.65
CA PHE A 252 -6.84 5.47 -4.89
C PHE A 252 -6.41 4.61 -6.08
N GLU A 253 -7.34 4.39 -7.00
CA GLU A 253 -7.14 3.62 -8.22
C GLU A 253 -6.83 4.54 -9.41
N ASP A 254 -7.57 5.64 -9.56
CA ASP A 254 -7.40 6.54 -10.68
C ASP A 254 -6.20 7.46 -10.48
N PHE A 255 -5.33 7.47 -11.49
CA PHE A 255 -4.13 8.31 -11.48
C PHE A 255 -4.46 9.81 -11.33
N ASP A 256 -5.50 10.27 -12.02
CA ASP A 256 -5.91 11.69 -12.00
C ASP A 256 -6.43 12.10 -10.60
N THR A 257 -7.21 11.23 -9.94
CA THR A 257 -7.65 11.45 -8.56
C THR A 257 -6.45 11.51 -7.63
N TYR A 258 -5.54 10.54 -7.74
CA TYR A 258 -4.35 10.49 -6.90
C TYR A 258 -3.44 11.72 -7.08
N ALA A 259 -3.26 12.19 -8.31
CA ALA A 259 -2.47 13.37 -8.62
C ALA A 259 -3.04 14.65 -7.96
N ALA A 260 -4.37 14.78 -7.85
CA ALA A 260 -4.99 15.88 -7.12
C ALA A 260 -4.58 15.86 -5.63
N PHE A 261 -4.53 14.68 -5.00
CA PHE A 261 -4.06 14.52 -3.62
C PHE A 261 -2.56 14.76 -3.43
N LYS A 262 -1.75 14.86 -4.50
CA LYS A 262 -0.32 15.24 -4.39
C LYS A 262 -0.09 16.75 -4.40
N THR A 263 -1.08 17.52 -4.82
CA THR A 263 -0.95 18.96 -5.04
C THR A 263 -1.88 19.79 -4.18
N THR A 264 -2.97 19.21 -3.68
CA THR A 264 -3.98 19.92 -2.90
C THR A 264 -3.97 19.52 -1.43
N GLU A 265 -4.41 20.43 -0.57
CA GLU A 265 -4.56 20.20 0.89
C GLU A 265 -5.93 19.57 1.22
N ILE A 266 -6.47 18.72 0.34
CA ILE A 266 -7.73 18.01 0.60
C ILE A 266 -7.55 17.18 1.87
N PHE A 267 -8.54 17.25 2.76
CA PHE A 267 -8.52 16.63 4.10
C PHE A 267 -7.52 17.23 5.08
N SER A 268 -7.09 18.49 4.90
CA SER A 268 -6.32 19.19 5.94
C SER A 268 -7.04 19.19 7.30
N GLN A 269 -8.38 19.17 7.31
CA GLN A 269 -9.19 19.07 8.54
C GLN A 269 -8.98 17.77 9.34
N ILE A 270 -8.51 16.68 8.70
CA ILE A 270 -8.11 15.45 9.41
C ILE A 270 -6.86 15.73 10.27
N GLY A 271 -5.95 16.56 9.77
CA GLY A 271 -4.75 16.98 10.48
C GLY A 271 -5.05 17.77 11.76
N ASP A 272 -6.12 18.57 11.77
CA ASP A 272 -6.57 19.31 12.96
C ASP A 272 -6.99 18.38 14.11
N LEU A 273 -7.39 17.15 13.80
CA LEU A 273 -7.69 16.11 14.78
C LEU A 273 -6.44 15.38 15.30
N GLY A 274 -5.25 15.76 14.83
CA GLY A 274 -3.99 15.08 15.12
C GLY A 274 -3.82 13.75 14.39
N VAL A 275 -4.60 13.51 13.32
CA VAL A 275 -4.58 12.27 12.52
C VAL A 275 -3.82 12.53 11.21
N GLU A 276 -2.90 11.65 10.85
CA GLU A 276 -2.16 11.74 9.59
C GLU A 276 -2.98 11.12 8.43
N PHE A 277 -3.30 11.90 7.40
CA PHE A 277 -3.90 11.38 6.16
C PHE A 277 -2.80 11.03 5.14
N VAL A 278 -2.85 9.81 4.60
CA VAL A 278 -1.87 9.29 3.64
C VAL A 278 -2.60 8.77 2.40
N PRO A 279 -2.57 9.49 1.26
CA PRO A 279 -3.09 8.97 0.01
C PRO A 279 -2.12 7.90 -0.53
N TYR A 280 -2.65 6.75 -0.91
CA TYR A 280 -1.90 5.64 -1.46
C TYR A 280 -2.44 5.29 -2.85
N ASN A 281 -1.56 5.05 -3.81
CA ASN A 281 -1.94 4.53 -5.12
C ASN A 281 -1.16 3.25 -5.41
N PHE A 282 -1.89 2.24 -5.87
CA PHE A 282 -1.36 0.92 -6.14
C PHE A 282 -0.27 0.91 -7.22
N TYR A 283 -0.49 1.65 -8.30
CA TYR A 283 0.42 1.67 -9.46
C TYR A 283 1.71 2.42 -9.14
N ASP A 284 1.62 3.52 -8.40
CA ASP A 284 2.78 4.30 -7.95
C ASP A 284 3.64 3.55 -6.92
N ASP A 285 3.05 2.77 -5.99
CA ASP A 285 3.84 1.94 -5.08
C ASP A 285 4.58 0.84 -5.86
N TRP A 286 3.92 0.17 -6.81
CA TRP A 286 4.58 -0.78 -7.70
C TRP A 286 5.72 -0.14 -8.50
N ALA A 287 5.55 1.08 -9.00
CA ALA A 287 6.62 1.80 -9.67
C ALA A 287 7.80 2.11 -8.72
N THR A 288 7.51 2.45 -7.47
CA THR A 288 8.52 2.63 -6.42
C THR A 288 9.23 1.32 -6.11
N GLN A 289 8.54 0.18 -6.09
CA GLN A 289 9.15 -1.14 -5.90
C GLN A 289 10.15 -1.47 -7.03
N VAL A 290 9.79 -1.17 -8.28
CA VAL A 290 10.66 -1.46 -9.43
C VAL A 290 11.86 -0.51 -9.51
N PHE A 291 11.64 0.81 -9.43
CA PHE A 291 12.71 1.80 -9.68
C PHE A 291 13.49 2.23 -8.44
N VAL A 292 12.86 2.25 -7.25
CA VAL A 292 13.50 2.73 -6.02
C VAL A 292 14.05 1.56 -5.22
N ARG A 293 13.17 0.62 -4.81
CA ARG A 293 13.57 -0.53 -4.00
C ARG A 293 14.36 -1.56 -4.82
N ARG A 294 14.02 -1.66 -6.11
CA ARG A 294 14.61 -2.63 -7.05
C ARG A 294 14.51 -4.06 -6.51
N SER A 295 13.40 -4.40 -5.87
CA SER A 295 13.12 -5.75 -5.39
C SER A 295 11.62 -6.01 -5.27
N TYR A 296 11.24 -7.28 -5.34
CA TYR A 296 9.91 -7.76 -4.95
C TYR A 296 10.04 -8.92 -3.96
N LYS A 297 8.99 -9.14 -3.16
CA LYS A 297 8.93 -10.26 -2.22
C LYS A 297 8.44 -11.52 -2.94
N GLU A 298 9.05 -12.66 -2.65
CA GLU A 298 8.53 -13.94 -3.13
C GLU A 298 7.28 -14.33 -2.34
N LYS A 299 6.25 -14.81 -3.05
CA LYS A 299 4.96 -15.16 -2.45
C LYS A 299 5.06 -16.23 -1.36
N ASN A 300 5.87 -17.26 -1.60
CA ASN A 300 5.99 -18.41 -0.69
C ASN A 300 7.01 -18.17 0.43
N ASN A 301 7.84 -17.14 0.32
CA ASN A 301 8.85 -16.76 1.29
C ASN A 301 8.94 -15.24 1.41
N VAL A 302 8.00 -14.64 2.14
CA VAL A 302 7.89 -13.17 2.31
C VAL A 302 9.16 -12.53 2.91
N ALA A 303 10.03 -13.34 3.53
CA ALA A 303 11.32 -12.90 4.08
C ALA A 303 12.43 -12.79 3.01
N GLU A 304 12.25 -13.41 1.84
CA GLU A 304 13.21 -13.39 0.74
C GLU A 304 12.83 -12.31 -0.28
N GLU A 305 13.76 -11.37 -0.47
CA GLU A 305 13.62 -10.32 -1.48
C GLU A 305 14.39 -10.71 -2.74
N ILE A 306 13.68 -10.74 -3.87
CA ILE A 306 14.26 -11.00 -5.18
C ILE A 306 14.61 -9.65 -5.81
N PRO A 307 15.89 -9.38 -6.13
CA PRO A 307 16.29 -8.12 -6.73
C PRO A 307 15.86 -8.03 -8.19
N TYR A 308 15.44 -6.83 -8.60
CA TYR A 308 15.29 -6.45 -9.99
C TYR A 308 16.63 -5.95 -10.55
N PRO A 309 16.90 -6.19 -11.84
CA PRO A 309 18.09 -5.64 -12.48
C PRO A 309 17.99 -4.12 -12.55
N SER A 310 19.15 -3.46 -12.63
CA SER A 310 19.19 -2.03 -12.91
C SER A 310 18.72 -1.76 -14.34
N VAL A 311 17.95 -0.69 -14.53
CA VAL A 311 17.58 -0.21 -15.89
C VAL A 311 18.66 0.71 -16.49
N TYR A 312 19.75 0.95 -15.77
CA TYR A 312 20.84 1.88 -16.14
C TYR A 312 22.23 1.30 -15.84
N GLY A 313 22.35 -0.04 -15.77
CA GLY A 313 23.60 -0.72 -15.43
C GLY A 313 24.11 -0.38 -14.01
N ASP A 314 25.42 -0.25 -13.86
CA ASP A 314 26.05 -0.01 -12.56
C ASP A 314 26.06 1.46 -12.11
N GLY A 315 25.50 2.36 -12.92
CA GLY A 315 25.56 3.81 -12.76
C GLY A 315 26.10 4.45 -14.04
N ILE A 316 25.59 5.64 -14.37
CA ILE A 316 25.92 6.34 -15.61
C ILE A 316 26.89 7.48 -15.31
N LEU A 317 28.07 7.42 -15.92
CA LEU A 317 29.09 8.46 -15.80
C LEU A 317 28.86 9.60 -16.79
N TYR A 318 29.45 10.77 -16.53
CA TYR A 318 29.40 11.92 -17.46
C TYR A 318 29.87 11.54 -18.88
N GLU A 319 30.88 10.67 -18.97
CA GLU A 319 31.42 10.23 -20.25
C GLU A 319 30.72 9.02 -20.89
N ASP A 320 29.70 8.45 -20.23
CA ASP A 320 29.01 7.26 -20.76
C ASP A 320 28.27 7.59 -22.07
N PRO A 321 28.54 6.87 -23.18
CA PRO A 321 27.89 7.13 -24.45
C PRO A 321 26.46 6.58 -24.54
N ARG A 322 26.00 5.83 -23.53
CA ARG A 322 24.70 5.15 -23.55
C ARG A 322 23.62 6.00 -22.91
N ARG A 323 22.42 5.98 -23.49
CA ARG A 323 21.22 6.51 -22.83
C ARG A 323 20.42 5.41 -22.17
N VAL A 324 19.59 5.78 -21.19
CA VAL A 324 18.57 4.88 -20.64
C VAL A 324 17.35 4.89 -21.54
N HIS A 325 16.90 3.71 -21.95
CA HIS A 325 15.73 3.56 -22.81
C HIS A 325 14.73 2.59 -22.18
N LEU A 326 13.61 3.13 -21.72
CA LEU A 326 12.50 2.35 -21.18
C LEU A 326 11.42 2.18 -22.24
N LEU A 327 11.13 0.94 -22.60
CA LEU A 327 10.11 0.60 -23.57
C LEU A 327 8.87 0.02 -22.89
N PHE A 328 7.75 0.75 -22.92
CA PHE A 328 6.46 0.30 -22.42
C PHE A 328 5.60 -0.26 -23.56
N VAL A 329 5.27 -1.54 -23.49
CA VAL A 329 4.35 -2.21 -24.40
C VAL A 329 2.96 -2.23 -23.79
N GLY A 330 2.06 -1.45 -24.40
CA GLY A 330 0.71 -1.20 -23.91
C GLY A 330 0.62 0.06 -23.05
N VAL A 331 -0.43 0.87 -23.23
CA VAL A 331 -0.72 2.01 -22.35
C VAL A 331 -1.83 1.64 -21.36
N THR A 332 -1.47 1.58 -20.08
CA THR A 332 -2.35 1.35 -18.92
C THR A 332 -1.94 2.23 -17.74
N ASN A 333 -2.75 2.27 -16.67
CA ASN A 333 -2.39 2.95 -15.42
C ASN A 333 -1.02 2.50 -14.89
N PHE A 334 -0.67 1.21 -15.03
CA PHE A 334 0.68 0.71 -14.73
C PHE A 334 1.75 1.42 -15.56
N SER A 335 1.61 1.41 -16.90
CA SER A 335 2.61 2.02 -17.78
C SER A 335 2.77 3.51 -17.53
N VAL A 336 1.67 4.22 -17.24
CA VAL A 336 1.65 5.66 -16.99
C VAL A 336 2.34 5.95 -15.66
N SER A 337 1.97 5.28 -14.57
CA SER A 337 2.64 5.45 -13.28
C SER A 337 4.12 5.08 -13.33
N MET A 338 4.47 3.98 -14.01
CA MET A 338 5.87 3.57 -14.20
C MET A 338 6.67 4.61 -14.99
N ALA A 339 6.12 5.12 -16.09
CA ALA A 339 6.76 6.15 -16.90
C ALA A 339 6.92 7.47 -16.14
N MET A 340 5.89 7.90 -15.40
CA MET A 340 5.94 9.10 -14.56
C MET A 340 6.98 8.95 -13.45
N GLN A 341 7.01 7.81 -12.76
CA GLN A 341 8.00 7.53 -11.74
C GLN A 341 9.41 7.48 -12.34
N ALA A 342 9.61 6.84 -13.49
CA ALA A 342 10.89 6.85 -14.18
C ALA A 342 11.34 8.29 -14.53
N ALA A 343 10.44 9.12 -15.06
CA ALA A 343 10.73 10.51 -15.38
C ALA A 343 11.08 11.35 -14.15
N HIS A 344 10.59 11.00 -12.96
CA HIS A 344 10.96 11.66 -11.70
C HIS A 344 12.30 11.20 -11.11
N LEU A 345 12.83 10.06 -11.54
CA LEU A 345 13.94 9.37 -10.87
C LEU A 345 15.19 9.20 -11.73
N LEU A 346 15.06 9.04 -13.04
CA LEU A 346 16.14 8.57 -13.91
C LEU A 346 16.83 9.75 -14.60
N HIS A 347 17.65 10.45 -13.82
CA HIS A 347 18.41 11.63 -14.22
C HIS A 347 19.90 11.34 -14.12
N PHE A 348 20.65 11.64 -15.19
CA PHE A 348 22.03 11.17 -15.35
C PHE A 348 22.96 12.25 -15.89
N PRO A 349 24.27 12.17 -15.56
CA PRO A 349 25.20 13.26 -15.85
C PRO A 349 25.62 13.36 -17.32
N ASN A 350 25.56 12.26 -18.09
CA ASN A 350 25.93 12.25 -19.51
C ASN A 350 25.05 13.15 -20.38
N PHE A 351 23.81 13.42 -19.98
CA PHE A 351 22.94 14.40 -20.63
C PHE A 351 23.57 15.81 -20.65
N ASN A 352 24.27 16.20 -19.58
CA ASN A 352 24.89 17.51 -19.49
C ASN A 352 26.05 17.68 -20.49
N ARG A 353 26.59 16.56 -21.00
CA ARG A 353 27.57 16.53 -22.10
C ARG A 353 26.88 16.56 -23.46
N ASP A 354 25.91 15.67 -23.65
CA ASP A 354 25.19 15.50 -24.91
C ASP A 354 23.68 15.37 -24.68
N LYS A 355 22.94 16.37 -25.19
CA LYS A 355 21.48 16.42 -25.11
C LYS A 355 20.77 15.28 -25.85
N ALA A 356 21.45 14.50 -26.69
CA ALA A 356 20.90 13.31 -27.33
C ALA A 356 20.80 12.09 -26.39
N LEU A 357 21.48 12.14 -25.23
CA LEU A 357 21.56 11.06 -24.25
C LEU A 357 20.51 11.16 -23.14
N ARG A 358 19.37 11.80 -23.41
CA ARG A 358 18.24 11.87 -22.49
C ARG A 358 17.74 10.48 -22.13
N THR A 359 17.23 10.33 -20.92
CA THR A 359 16.43 9.16 -20.57
C THR A 359 15.19 9.14 -21.46
N ARG A 360 15.10 8.12 -22.32
CA ARG A 360 14.01 7.95 -23.28
C ARG A 360 12.95 7.02 -22.73
N ILE A 361 11.70 7.48 -22.75
CA ILE A 361 10.53 6.71 -22.34
C ILE A 361 9.63 6.52 -23.56
N THR A 362 9.62 5.32 -24.12
CA THR A 362 8.86 4.98 -25.33
C THR A 362 7.63 4.16 -24.99
N PHE A 363 6.47 4.54 -25.54
CA PHE A 363 5.24 3.73 -25.52
C PHE A 363 4.97 3.12 -26.89
N ILE A 364 4.67 1.82 -26.93
CA ILE A 364 4.12 1.13 -28.11
C ILE A 364 2.66 0.79 -27.85
N GLU A 365 1.75 1.33 -28.67
CA GLU A 365 0.32 1.08 -28.54
C GLU A 365 -0.43 1.24 -29.87
N LYS A 366 -1.51 0.49 -30.08
CA LYS A 366 -2.34 0.54 -31.29
C LYS A 366 -3.06 1.88 -31.45
N ASN A 367 -3.52 2.47 -30.34
CA ASN A 367 -4.18 3.78 -30.28
C ASN A 367 -3.25 4.88 -29.73
N ALA A 368 -1.93 4.79 -29.96
CA ALA A 368 -0.96 5.74 -29.43
C ALA A 368 -1.29 7.23 -29.70
N ASP A 369 -2.01 7.55 -30.78
CA ASP A 369 -2.50 8.91 -31.07
C ASP A 369 -3.32 9.53 -29.94
N GLU A 370 -4.27 8.75 -29.41
CA GLU A 370 -5.21 9.19 -28.39
C GLU A 370 -4.52 9.23 -27.03
N GLU A 371 -3.80 8.17 -26.70
CA GLU A 371 -3.04 8.05 -25.45
C GLU A 371 -1.98 9.15 -25.31
N MET A 372 -1.23 9.44 -26.38
CA MET A 372 -0.28 10.54 -26.43
C MET A 372 -0.96 11.88 -26.17
N ARG A 373 -2.12 12.14 -26.78
CA ARG A 373 -2.86 13.40 -26.58
C ARG A 373 -3.36 13.53 -25.14
N LEU A 374 -3.83 12.44 -24.55
CA LEU A 374 -4.28 12.41 -23.16
C LEU A 374 -3.10 12.64 -22.21
N PHE A 375 -2.02 11.87 -22.36
CA PHE A 375 -0.80 11.97 -21.55
C PHE A 375 -0.20 13.37 -21.61
N ALA A 376 -0.09 13.94 -22.81
CA ALA A 376 0.46 15.27 -22.98
C ALA A 376 -0.46 16.38 -22.46
N THR A 377 -1.77 16.12 -22.32
CA THR A 377 -2.72 17.10 -21.74
C THR A 377 -2.66 17.07 -20.23
N ARG A 378 -2.54 15.89 -19.63
CA ARG A 378 -2.29 15.71 -18.20
C ARG A 378 -1.00 16.40 -17.76
N ASN A 379 0.07 16.20 -18.53
CA ASN A 379 1.40 16.73 -18.22
C ASN A 379 1.74 18.01 -19.02
N ARG A 380 0.76 18.91 -19.16
CA ARG A 380 0.84 20.06 -20.07
C ARG A 380 2.09 20.90 -19.88
N HIS A 381 2.44 21.26 -18.65
CA HIS A 381 3.56 22.17 -18.38
C HIS A 381 4.93 21.57 -18.73
N TYR A 382 5.08 20.25 -18.57
CA TYR A 382 6.25 19.53 -19.10
C TYR A 382 6.36 19.70 -20.62
N PHE A 383 5.27 19.43 -21.35
CA PHE A 383 5.26 19.53 -22.82
C PHE A 383 5.21 20.96 -23.36
N GLU A 384 4.99 21.97 -22.52
CA GLU A 384 5.14 23.39 -22.86
C GLU A 384 6.62 23.80 -22.98
N VAL A 385 7.54 23.08 -22.32
CA VAL A 385 8.98 23.35 -22.40
C VAL A 385 9.77 22.26 -23.10
N GLN A 386 9.22 21.06 -23.25
CA GLN A 386 9.92 19.91 -23.79
C GLN A 386 9.11 19.25 -24.92
N PRO A 387 9.74 19.02 -26.09
CA PRO A 387 9.09 18.33 -27.19
C PRO A 387 9.03 16.82 -26.97
N PHE A 388 8.19 16.13 -27.75
CA PHE A 388 8.07 14.68 -27.72
C PHE A 388 8.15 14.09 -29.12
N TYR A 389 8.39 12.78 -29.21
CA TYR A 389 8.49 12.07 -30.47
C TYR A 389 7.25 11.23 -30.74
N TYR A 390 6.86 11.15 -32.02
CA TYR A 390 5.77 10.31 -32.45
C TYR A 390 6.11 9.60 -33.76
N CYS A 391 5.69 8.34 -33.90
CA CYS A 391 5.84 7.56 -35.11
C CYS A 391 4.59 6.69 -35.35
N ASP A 392 4.07 6.68 -36.59
CA ASP A 392 2.98 5.79 -37.00
C ASP A 392 3.54 4.61 -37.79
N MET A 393 3.68 3.47 -37.13
CA MET A 393 4.16 2.21 -37.73
C MET A 393 3.02 1.25 -38.08
N SER A 394 1.76 1.71 -38.08
CA SER A 394 0.61 0.89 -38.49
C SER A 394 0.50 0.68 -40.00
N LYS A 395 1.41 1.26 -40.79
CA LYS A 395 1.40 1.24 -42.26
C LYS A 395 2.60 0.44 -42.77
N ASP A 396 2.38 -0.46 -43.73
CA ASP A 396 3.38 -1.42 -44.23
C ASP A 396 4.65 -0.77 -44.85
N ASP A 397 4.58 0.48 -45.33
CA ASP A 397 5.72 1.23 -45.90
C ASP A 397 6.38 2.21 -44.90
N ALA A 398 6.04 2.15 -43.62
CA ALA A 398 6.55 3.09 -42.62
C ALA A 398 7.99 2.74 -42.21
N ALA A 399 8.98 3.41 -42.83
CA ALA A 399 10.31 3.48 -42.24
C ALA A 399 10.20 4.16 -40.86
N TYR A 400 10.81 3.56 -39.82
CA TYR A 400 10.86 4.17 -38.50
C TYR A 400 11.67 5.47 -38.56
N LEU A 401 10.95 6.58 -38.57
CA LEU A 401 11.49 7.93 -38.55
C LEU A 401 10.69 8.71 -37.49
N PRO A 402 11.15 8.72 -36.23
CA PRO A 402 10.45 9.43 -35.17
C PRO A 402 10.37 10.91 -35.54
N VAL A 403 9.15 11.45 -35.57
CA VAL A 403 8.90 12.86 -35.84
C VAL A 403 8.87 13.59 -34.51
N LYS A 404 9.78 14.54 -34.34
CA LYS A 404 9.76 15.48 -33.21
C LYS A 404 8.55 16.41 -33.35
N ILE A 405 7.67 16.42 -32.35
CA ILE A 405 6.46 17.23 -32.30
C ILE A 405 6.64 18.34 -31.27
N ASP A 406 6.71 19.58 -31.76
CA ASP A 406 6.89 20.77 -30.93
C ASP A 406 5.56 21.53 -30.70
N GLN A 407 4.41 21.02 -31.17
CA GLN A 407 3.14 21.77 -31.18
C GLN A 407 2.65 22.26 -29.79
N ARG A 408 3.08 21.60 -28.71
CA ARG A 408 2.72 22.00 -27.33
C ARG A 408 3.75 22.92 -26.70
N VAL A 409 4.95 23.02 -27.26
CA VAL A 409 6.00 23.89 -26.74
C VAL A 409 5.57 25.34 -26.97
N SER A 410 5.48 26.10 -25.89
CA SER A 410 4.98 27.47 -25.96
C SER A 410 6.05 28.39 -26.57
N PRO A 411 5.76 29.14 -27.64
CA PRO A 411 6.72 30.07 -28.23
C PRO A 411 7.00 31.28 -27.32
N GLU A 412 6.19 31.50 -26.29
CA GLU A 412 6.33 32.59 -25.32
C GLU A 412 7.32 32.26 -24.18
N LEU A 413 7.73 31.00 -24.06
CA LEU A 413 8.64 30.55 -23.01
C LEU A 413 10.11 30.66 -23.49
N PRO A 414 11.00 31.29 -22.71
CA PRO A 414 12.43 31.28 -23.01
C PRO A 414 13.03 29.89 -22.70
N ASP A 415 14.18 29.58 -23.30
CA ASP A 415 15.04 28.45 -22.89
C ASP A 415 14.31 27.12 -22.73
N THR A 416 13.60 26.71 -23.77
CA THR A 416 12.93 25.40 -23.88
C THR A 416 13.92 24.32 -24.32
N ASP A 417 13.48 23.06 -24.32
CA ASP A 417 14.24 21.88 -24.75
C ASP A 417 15.53 21.64 -23.92
N PHE A 418 15.34 21.61 -22.59
CA PHE A 418 16.42 21.49 -21.61
C PHE A 418 16.26 20.36 -20.59
N LEU A 419 15.17 19.60 -20.64
CA LEU A 419 14.95 18.48 -19.71
C LEU A 419 15.78 17.27 -20.12
N ASP A 420 16.28 16.51 -19.16
CA ASP A 420 17.10 15.31 -19.39
C ASP A 420 16.27 14.03 -19.63
N THR A 421 14.95 14.19 -19.74
CA THR A 421 13.99 13.14 -20.07
C THR A 421 13.28 13.47 -21.39
N GLU A 422 12.87 12.44 -22.13
CA GLU A 422 12.05 12.59 -23.32
C GLU A 422 11.03 11.46 -23.47
N PHE A 423 9.89 11.78 -24.07
CA PHE A 423 8.81 10.83 -24.35
C PHE A 423 8.69 10.55 -25.84
N GLU A 424 8.47 9.28 -26.17
CA GLU A 424 8.23 8.80 -27.53
C GLU A 424 6.96 7.94 -27.56
N PHE A 425 6.15 8.11 -28.60
CA PHE A 425 4.92 7.35 -28.81
C PHE A 425 4.93 6.70 -30.18
N ILE A 426 4.85 5.37 -30.21
CA ILE A 426 4.87 4.57 -31.43
C ILE A 426 3.50 3.90 -31.58
N LYS A 427 2.82 4.24 -32.68
CA LYS A 427 1.56 3.63 -33.04
C LYS A 427 1.77 2.33 -33.80
N GLY A 428 1.29 1.22 -33.26
CA GLY A 428 1.30 -0.06 -33.96
C GLY A 428 1.08 -1.27 -33.04
N ASP A 429 1.02 -2.46 -33.63
CA ASP A 429 0.97 -3.72 -32.89
C ASP A 429 2.40 -4.18 -32.58
N VAL A 430 2.68 -4.58 -31.33
CA VAL A 430 3.99 -5.10 -30.95
C VAL A 430 4.41 -6.29 -31.80
N TYR A 431 3.45 -7.08 -32.32
CA TYR A 431 3.72 -8.24 -33.17
C TYR A 431 3.96 -7.91 -34.65
N ALA A 432 3.86 -6.64 -35.06
CA ALA A 432 4.14 -6.24 -36.44
C ALA A 432 5.65 -6.28 -36.72
N ASP A 433 6.03 -6.76 -37.91
CA ASP A 433 7.43 -6.95 -38.31
C ASP A 433 8.27 -5.68 -38.12
N GLY A 434 7.76 -4.51 -38.53
CA GLY A 434 8.47 -3.24 -38.37
C GLY A 434 8.76 -2.87 -36.92
N ILE A 435 7.87 -3.21 -35.97
CA ILE A 435 8.08 -2.98 -34.54
C ILE A 435 9.05 -4.02 -33.96
N GLN A 436 8.93 -5.29 -34.37
CA GLN A 436 9.86 -6.34 -33.97
C GLN A 436 11.29 -6.04 -34.43
N ASP A 437 11.47 -5.56 -35.65
CA ASP A 437 12.76 -5.12 -36.21
C ASP A 437 13.33 -3.92 -35.43
N LEU A 438 12.48 -3.01 -34.99
CA LEU A 438 12.88 -1.87 -34.17
C LEU A 438 13.37 -2.31 -32.78
N ILE A 439 12.61 -3.18 -32.12
CA ILE A 439 12.99 -3.75 -30.81
C ILE A 439 14.31 -4.52 -30.94
N LYS A 440 14.46 -5.32 -32.00
CA LYS A 440 15.69 -6.03 -32.33
C LYS A 440 16.88 -5.07 -32.49
N LYS A 441 16.69 -3.98 -33.24
CA LYS A 441 17.73 -2.96 -33.43
C LYS A 441 18.17 -2.36 -32.10
N TRP A 442 17.23 -1.97 -31.23
CA TRP A 442 17.56 -1.42 -29.92
C TRP A 442 18.24 -2.45 -29.01
N ALA A 443 17.80 -3.70 -29.02
CA ALA A 443 18.42 -4.77 -28.23
C ALA A 443 19.86 -5.08 -28.65
N GLN A 444 20.19 -4.88 -29.93
CA GLN A 444 21.54 -5.08 -30.47
C GLN A 444 22.49 -3.90 -30.16
N ASP A 445 21.96 -2.70 -29.89
CA ASP A 445 22.74 -1.46 -29.74
C ASP A 445 23.26 -1.24 -28.31
N LYS A 446 24.00 -2.21 -27.78
CA LYS A 446 24.53 -2.18 -26.40
C LYS A 446 25.53 -1.04 -26.13
N ASP A 447 26.13 -0.52 -27.19
CA ASP A 447 27.13 0.54 -27.10
C ASP A 447 26.48 1.93 -26.88
N HIS A 448 25.17 2.06 -27.16
CA HIS A 448 24.44 3.33 -27.05
C HIS A 448 23.14 3.25 -26.22
N GLU A 449 22.64 2.05 -25.89
CA GLU A 449 21.36 1.89 -25.19
C GLU A 449 21.49 1.02 -23.93
N TYR A 450 20.94 1.51 -22.83
CA TYR A 450 20.49 0.70 -21.69
C TYR A 450 18.99 0.44 -21.85
N LEU A 451 18.66 -0.58 -22.65
CA LEU A 451 17.27 -0.95 -22.93
C LEU A 451 16.66 -1.75 -21.78
N SER A 452 15.42 -1.43 -21.41
CA SER A 452 14.57 -2.24 -20.52
C SER A 452 13.14 -2.25 -21.05
N ILE A 453 12.52 -3.43 -21.11
CA ILE A 453 11.19 -3.60 -21.71
C ILE A 453 10.16 -3.93 -20.63
N PHE A 454 9.06 -3.19 -20.60
CA PHE A 454 7.96 -3.35 -19.66
C PHE A 454 6.68 -3.72 -20.43
N VAL A 455 6.20 -4.93 -20.20
CA VAL A 455 4.96 -5.43 -20.80
C VAL A 455 3.81 -5.22 -19.83
N THR A 456 2.93 -4.26 -20.14
CA THR A 456 2.02 -3.63 -19.16
C THR A 456 0.55 -3.61 -19.59
N ARG A 457 0.15 -4.40 -20.59
CA ARG A 457 -1.26 -4.49 -21.03
C ARG A 457 -2.18 -4.93 -19.89
N SER A 458 -3.48 -4.66 -20.02
CA SER A 458 -4.46 -4.99 -18.98
C SER A 458 -4.68 -6.48 -18.77
N ASP A 459 -4.41 -7.32 -19.78
CA ASP A 459 -4.58 -8.76 -19.69
C ASP A 459 -3.24 -9.46 -19.42
N GLN A 460 -3.15 -10.18 -18.29
CA GLN A 460 -1.97 -10.93 -17.88
C GLN A 460 -1.52 -11.96 -18.93
N ARG A 461 -2.45 -12.62 -19.63
CA ARG A 461 -2.08 -13.65 -20.63
C ARG A 461 -1.38 -13.02 -21.81
N HIS A 462 -1.89 -11.90 -22.32
CA HIS A 462 -1.21 -11.15 -23.38
C HIS A 462 0.16 -10.67 -22.92
N ASN A 463 0.29 -10.16 -21.69
CA ASN A 463 1.60 -9.72 -21.18
C ASN A 463 2.62 -10.86 -21.19
N PHE A 464 2.21 -12.02 -20.68
CA PHE A 464 3.04 -13.20 -20.69
C PHE A 464 3.42 -13.62 -22.12
N MET A 465 2.45 -13.72 -23.03
CA MET A 465 2.71 -14.08 -24.43
C MET A 465 3.63 -13.08 -25.13
N THR A 466 3.44 -11.79 -24.93
CA THR A 466 4.32 -10.76 -25.50
C THR A 466 5.73 -10.85 -24.93
N GLY A 467 5.89 -10.95 -23.60
CA GLY A 467 7.20 -11.04 -22.96
C GLY A 467 7.99 -12.30 -23.31
N MET A 468 7.31 -13.38 -23.72
CA MET A 468 7.90 -14.67 -24.12
C MET A 468 8.22 -14.79 -25.61
N ASN A 469 7.66 -13.90 -26.43
CA ASN A 469 7.84 -13.90 -27.88
C ASN A 469 8.45 -12.56 -28.35
N MET A 470 9.34 -11.99 -27.55
CA MET A 470 10.20 -10.90 -28.01
C MET A 470 11.22 -11.43 -29.03
N PRO A 471 11.86 -10.56 -29.84
CA PRO A 471 12.95 -10.97 -30.72
C PRO A 471 14.06 -11.70 -29.95
N ASP A 472 14.71 -12.68 -30.58
CA ASP A 472 15.77 -13.46 -29.93
C ASP A 472 16.93 -12.58 -29.44
N GLU A 473 17.18 -11.48 -30.14
CA GLU A 473 18.17 -10.47 -29.76
C GLU A 473 17.90 -9.83 -28.41
N VAL A 474 16.64 -9.73 -27.97
CA VAL A 474 16.32 -9.22 -26.62
C VAL A 474 16.90 -10.17 -25.56
N TYR A 475 16.69 -11.47 -25.75
CA TYR A 475 17.17 -12.49 -24.83
C TYR A 475 18.67 -12.72 -24.92
N ASP A 476 19.21 -12.81 -26.13
CA ASP A 476 20.63 -13.01 -26.39
C ASP A 476 21.47 -11.83 -25.89
N ASN A 477 20.88 -10.63 -25.85
CA ASN A 477 21.54 -9.46 -25.33
C ASN A 477 21.27 -9.18 -23.85
N GLU A 478 20.61 -10.10 -23.14
CA GLU A 478 20.31 -10.01 -21.71
C GLU A 478 19.49 -8.75 -21.34
N VAL A 479 18.67 -8.25 -22.28
CA VAL A 479 17.80 -7.09 -22.05
C VAL A 479 16.74 -7.47 -21.01
N PRO A 480 16.61 -6.72 -19.90
CA PRO A 480 15.58 -6.98 -18.90
C PRO A 480 14.17 -6.85 -19.49
N VAL A 481 13.36 -7.91 -19.33
CA VAL A 481 11.94 -7.90 -19.71
C VAL A 481 11.07 -8.05 -18.48
N PHE A 482 10.44 -6.95 -18.06
CA PHE A 482 9.50 -6.91 -16.95
C PHE A 482 8.10 -7.26 -17.46
N ILE A 483 7.47 -8.29 -16.90
CA ILE A 483 6.19 -8.82 -17.33
C ILE A 483 5.17 -8.64 -16.20
N ARG A 484 4.13 -7.83 -16.44
CA ARG A 484 3.07 -7.62 -15.46
C ARG A 484 2.26 -8.91 -15.21
N GLN A 485 2.08 -9.28 -13.95
CA GLN A 485 1.25 -10.39 -13.47
C GLN A 485 0.23 -9.88 -12.45
N ASP A 486 -0.99 -10.43 -12.42
CA ASP A 486 -2.01 -9.98 -11.45
C ASP A 486 -1.95 -10.77 -10.11
N ARG A 487 -1.59 -12.06 -10.11
CA ARG A 487 -1.78 -12.95 -8.93
C ARG A 487 -0.59 -13.75 -8.40
N ALA A 488 0.39 -14.07 -9.23
CA ALA A 488 1.52 -14.88 -8.82
C ALA A 488 2.74 -14.62 -9.71
N ASP A 489 3.91 -14.61 -9.09
CA ASP A 489 5.21 -14.56 -9.75
C ASP A 489 5.70 -15.95 -10.19
N ASP A 490 5.22 -17.01 -9.52
CA ASP A 490 5.70 -18.41 -9.64
C ASP A 490 6.07 -18.83 -11.06
N PHE A 491 5.22 -18.56 -12.06
CA PHE A 491 5.50 -19.03 -13.41
C PHE A 491 6.72 -18.34 -14.03
N VAL A 492 6.80 -17.01 -13.92
CA VAL A 492 7.91 -16.21 -14.45
C VAL A 492 9.18 -16.48 -13.64
N THR A 493 9.07 -16.53 -12.31
CA THR A 493 10.16 -16.84 -11.40
C THR A 493 10.75 -18.24 -11.66
N ASN A 494 9.91 -19.27 -11.76
CA ASN A 494 10.36 -20.64 -12.02
C ASN A 494 10.97 -20.80 -13.42
N LEU A 495 10.40 -20.13 -14.43
CA LEU A 495 10.96 -20.16 -15.78
C LEU A 495 12.34 -19.51 -15.81
N ARG A 496 12.50 -18.34 -15.19
CA ARG A 496 13.80 -17.68 -15.03
C ARG A 496 14.80 -18.58 -14.31
N ALA A 497 14.41 -19.20 -13.20
CA ALA A 497 15.27 -20.08 -12.41
C ALA A 497 15.69 -21.36 -13.16
N ALA A 498 14.80 -21.92 -13.99
CA ALA A 498 15.14 -23.05 -14.86
C ALA A 498 16.18 -22.66 -15.93
N ASP A 499 16.15 -21.40 -16.36
CA ASP A 499 16.94 -20.82 -17.44
C ASP A 499 18.26 -20.16 -16.98
N ASP A 500 18.52 -20.08 -15.68
CA ASP A 500 19.72 -19.42 -15.12
C ASP A 500 21.03 -20.23 -15.31
N LYS A 501 20.98 -21.34 -16.06
CA LYS A 501 22.16 -22.16 -16.39
C LYS A 501 22.89 -21.60 -17.61
N GLU A 502 24.22 -21.51 -17.54
CA GLU A 502 25.06 -21.19 -18.70
C GLU A 502 25.18 -22.39 -19.65
N TYR A 503 24.95 -22.15 -20.94
CA TYR A 503 25.16 -23.12 -22.00
C TYR A 503 26.22 -22.64 -22.98
N ASN A 504 26.99 -23.60 -23.51
CA ASN A 504 27.89 -23.33 -24.63
C ASN A 504 27.11 -23.50 -25.93
N TYR A 505 27.11 -22.48 -26.78
CA TYR A 505 26.68 -22.58 -28.16
C TYR A 505 27.87 -22.34 -29.09
N CYS A 506 27.78 -22.86 -30.31
CA CYS A 506 28.81 -22.66 -31.32
C CYS A 506 28.29 -21.73 -32.39
N GLN A 507 29.07 -20.74 -32.76
CA GLN A 507 28.83 -19.89 -33.92
C GLN A 507 30.06 -19.83 -34.80
N VAL A 508 29.86 -19.58 -36.09
CA VAL A 508 30.99 -19.34 -37.00
C VAL A 508 31.20 -17.84 -37.07
N LYS A 509 32.37 -17.37 -36.61
CA LYS A 509 32.78 -15.96 -36.67
C LYS A 509 34.11 -15.91 -37.42
N ASP A 510 34.18 -15.09 -38.47
CA ASP A 510 35.34 -14.98 -39.37
C ASP A 510 35.85 -16.35 -39.88
N ASP A 511 34.93 -17.17 -40.41
CA ASP A 511 35.19 -18.55 -40.89
C ASP A 511 35.79 -19.52 -39.86
N LYS A 512 35.71 -19.20 -38.56
CA LYS A 512 36.16 -20.07 -37.46
C LYS A 512 35.02 -20.41 -36.51
N LEU A 513 34.99 -21.66 -36.06
CA LEU A 513 34.06 -22.11 -35.02
C LEU A 513 34.44 -21.48 -33.68
N ALA A 514 33.67 -20.49 -33.25
CA ALA A 514 33.73 -19.87 -31.94
C ALA A 514 32.74 -20.57 -31.00
N ARG A 515 33.16 -20.82 -29.75
CA ARG A 515 32.28 -21.27 -28.68
C ARG A 515 32.00 -20.09 -27.78
N GLU A 516 30.73 -19.78 -27.62
CA GLU A 516 30.28 -18.71 -26.74
C GLU A 516 29.39 -19.28 -25.65
N LYS A 517 29.41 -18.62 -24.50
CA LYS A 517 28.56 -18.92 -23.37
C LYS A 517 27.42 -17.92 -23.36
N ARG A 518 26.21 -18.41 -23.14
CA ARG A 518 25.05 -17.57 -22.86
C ARG A 518 24.15 -18.24 -21.83
N LYS A 519 23.41 -17.43 -21.08
CA LYS A 519 22.29 -17.92 -20.27
C LYS A 519 21.15 -18.37 -21.18
N HIS A 520 20.21 -19.16 -20.66
CA HIS A 520 19.07 -19.61 -21.43
C HIS A 520 18.08 -18.45 -21.68
N ARG A 521 17.19 -18.62 -22.66
CA ARG A 521 16.37 -17.57 -23.26
C ARG A 521 15.65 -16.68 -22.25
N TYR A 522 15.12 -17.24 -21.16
CA TYR A 522 14.27 -16.53 -20.22
C TYR A 522 14.98 -16.16 -18.90
N ALA A 523 16.32 -16.16 -18.86
CA ALA A 523 17.06 -15.82 -17.64
C ALA A 523 16.90 -14.35 -17.19
N HIS A 524 16.42 -13.47 -18.07
CA HIS A 524 16.28 -12.03 -17.83
C HIS A 524 14.83 -11.54 -17.93
N ILE A 525 13.85 -12.41 -17.64
CA ILE A 525 12.45 -12.00 -17.46
C ILE A 525 12.12 -11.81 -15.98
N TYR A 526 11.29 -10.82 -15.65
CA TYR A 526 11.01 -10.44 -14.27
C TYR A 526 9.51 -10.17 -14.06
N PRO A 527 8.83 -10.79 -13.08
CA PRO A 527 7.43 -10.51 -12.80
C PRO A 527 7.29 -9.20 -12.01
N PHE A 528 6.21 -8.45 -12.21
CA PHE A 528 5.82 -7.31 -11.35
C PHE A 528 4.31 -7.10 -11.38
N GLY A 529 3.76 -6.29 -10.46
CA GLY A 529 2.37 -5.85 -10.51
C GLY A 529 1.33 -6.74 -9.82
N MET A 530 1.76 -7.73 -9.03
CA MET A 530 0.86 -8.67 -8.34
C MET A 530 0.07 -7.99 -7.23
N ASP A 531 -1.22 -8.29 -7.12
CA ASP A 531 -2.09 -7.61 -6.16
C ASP A 531 -1.69 -7.89 -4.70
N ASP A 532 -1.34 -9.14 -4.39
CA ASP A 532 -1.01 -9.59 -3.04
C ASP A 532 0.41 -9.24 -2.57
N MET A 533 1.17 -8.48 -3.37
CA MET A 533 2.51 -7.97 -3.06
C MET A 533 2.61 -6.44 -3.18
N ALA A 534 1.48 -5.77 -3.41
CA ALA A 534 1.47 -4.35 -3.77
C ALA A 534 1.78 -3.40 -2.62
N TYR A 535 1.30 -3.67 -1.41
CA TYR A 535 1.54 -2.78 -0.28
C TYR A 535 2.86 -3.13 0.41
N ARG A 536 3.77 -2.14 0.49
CA ARG A 536 5.04 -2.25 1.21
C ARG A 536 5.35 -0.95 1.94
N SER A 537 5.66 -1.07 3.22
CA SER A 537 5.77 0.09 4.11
C SER A 537 7.22 0.46 4.43
N ASP A 538 7.97 0.88 3.40
CA ASP A 538 9.34 1.41 3.58
C ASP A 538 9.33 2.84 4.12
N GLU A 539 9.87 3.02 5.32
CA GLU A 539 9.94 4.32 5.98
C GLU A 539 11.23 5.08 5.68
N THR A 540 12.21 4.44 5.00
CA THR A 540 13.53 5.04 4.75
C THR A 540 13.42 6.30 3.89
N PRO A 541 12.72 6.31 2.74
CA PRO A 541 12.57 7.53 1.96
C PRO A 541 11.79 8.62 2.69
N LEU A 542 10.81 8.25 3.52
CA LEU A 542 10.07 9.20 4.35
C LEU A 542 10.97 9.86 5.41
N LYS A 543 11.80 9.07 6.08
CA LYS A 543 12.81 9.56 7.03
C LYS A 543 13.79 10.50 6.36
N GLN A 544 14.30 10.14 5.19
CA GLN A 544 15.21 10.98 4.40
C GLN A 544 14.53 12.29 3.96
N ALA A 545 13.29 12.23 3.50
CA ALA A 545 12.50 13.40 3.10
C ALA A 545 12.25 14.37 4.26
N LYS A 546 11.98 13.85 5.46
CA LYS A 546 11.83 14.68 6.69
C LYS A 546 13.12 15.41 7.05
N LEU A 547 14.26 14.71 7.00
CA LEU A 547 15.57 15.32 7.26
C LEU A 547 16.00 16.30 6.17
N LEU A 548 15.64 16.04 4.91
CA LEU A 548 15.86 16.98 3.82
C LEU A 548 15.08 18.28 4.04
N ASN A 549 13.80 18.15 4.44
CA ASN A 549 12.98 19.31 4.79
C ASN A 549 13.55 20.07 6.00
N TYR A 550 14.07 19.35 7.01
CA TYR A 550 14.76 19.96 8.14
C TYR A 550 15.93 20.86 7.69
N LEU A 551 16.73 20.40 6.73
CA LEU A 551 17.82 21.21 6.18
C LEU A 551 17.28 22.47 5.51
N TYR A 552 16.24 22.37 4.67
CA TYR A 552 15.64 23.54 4.02
C TYR A 552 15.08 24.57 5.02
N GLU A 553 14.37 24.12 6.05
CA GLU A 553 13.78 25.02 7.05
C GLU A 553 14.82 25.69 7.97
N THR A 554 16.01 25.10 8.07
CA THR A 554 17.12 25.65 8.88
C THR A 554 18.21 26.33 8.05
N ALA A 555 17.98 26.52 6.75
CA ALA A 555 18.93 27.15 5.84
C ALA A 555 18.94 28.68 5.99
N ASP A 556 20.14 29.25 5.90
CA ASP A 556 20.37 30.68 5.66
C ASP A 556 20.42 30.91 4.14
N TYR A 557 19.27 31.28 3.57
CA TYR A 557 19.14 31.56 2.15
C TYR A 557 19.84 32.85 1.70
N ASP A 558 20.09 33.80 2.61
CA ASP A 558 20.80 35.05 2.27
C ASP A 558 22.29 34.76 1.99
N HIS A 559 22.86 33.78 2.68
CA HIS A 559 24.24 33.34 2.50
C HIS A 559 24.40 32.02 1.72
N ALA A 560 23.29 31.43 1.27
CA ALA A 560 23.24 30.11 0.62
C ALA A 560 23.92 29.00 1.45
N GLN A 561 23.67 28.98 2.76
CA GLN A 561 24.30 28.05 3.69
C GLN A 561 23.26 27.25 4.48
N TYR A 562 23.59 25.98 4.72
CA TYR A 562 22.87 25.12 5.64
C TYR A 562 23.67 24.99 6.94
N LYS A 563 23.03 24.55 8.03
CA LYS A 563 23.74 24.17 9.27
C LYS A 563 24.85 23.18 8.94
N SER A 564 26.08 23.48 9.37
CA SER A 564 27.25 22.68 9.01
C SER A 564 27.16 21.25 9.54
N LEU A 565 27.87 20.33 8.90
CA LEU A 565 27.92 18.93 9.35
C LEU A 565 28.49 18.81 10.77
N GLU A 566 29.40 19.70 11.17
CA GLU A 566 29.94 19.77 12.53
C GLU A 566 28.87 20.20 13.54
N GLU A 567 28.05 21.20 13.20
CA GLU A 567 26.95 21.65 14.04
C GLU A 567 25.89 20.56 14.19
N LEU A 568 25.48 19.93 13.09
CA LEU A 568 24.52 18.83 13.10
C LEU A 568 25.04 17.64 13.91
N ALA A 569 26.33 17.32 13.83
CA ALA A 569 26.94 16.25 14.61
C ALA A 569 27.02 16.56 16.12
N ALA A 570 27.02 17.84 16.52
CA ALA A 570 27.01 18.26 17.91
C ALA A 570 25.61 18.23 18.55
N MET A 571 24.55 18.19 17.75
CA MET A 571 23.17 18.16 18.21
C MET A 571 22.71 16.73 18.56
N PRO A 572 21.90 16.53 19.62
CA PRO A 572 21.28 15.23 19.88
C PRO A 572 20.33 14.83 18.74
N ALA A 573 20.47 13.61 18.22
CA ALA A 573 19.65 13.12 17.12
C ALA A 573 18.13 13.16 17.42
N GLN A 574 17.74 12.94 18.69
CA GLN A 574 16.35 13.02 19.12
C GLN A 574 15.75 14.41 18.92
N ASP A 575 16.54 15.48 19.15
CA ASP A 575 16.09 16.86 19.00
C ASP A 575 15.92 17.20 17.51
N ILE A 576 16.87 16.76 16.66
CA ILE A 576 16.77 16.88 15.20
C ILE A 576 15.50 16.19 14.70
N TRP A 577 15.23 14.95 15.15
CA TRP A 577 14.03 14.22 14.74
C TRP A 577 12.74 14.89 15.21
N ALA A 578 12.71 15.43 16.43
CA ALA A 578 11.56 16.15 16.95
C ALA A 578 11.25 17.41 16.11
N GLU A 579 12.28 18.19 15.75
CA GLU A 579 12.15 19.34 14.86
C GLU A 579 11.75 18.94 13.44
N ALA A 580 12.38 17.91 12.87
CA ALA A 580 12.07 17.40 11.54
C ALA A 580 10.61 16.93 11.43
N ASP A 581 10.10 16.23 12.44
CA ASP A 581 8.69 15.83 12.50
C ASP A 581 7.75 17.03 12.65
N HIS A 582 8.14 18.04 13.42
CA HIS A 582 7.37 19.27 13.57
C HIS A 582 7.24 20.01 12.23
N TYR A 583 8.37 20.24 11.55
CA TYR A 583 8.40 20.90 10.24
C TYR A 583 7.67 20.10 9.18
N TRP A 584 7.82 18.77 9.18
CA TRP A 584 7.11 17.90 8.23
C TRP A 584 5.60 18.03 8.36
N ARG A 585 5.06 18.12 9.58
CA ARG A 585 3.60 18.27 9.78
C ARG A 585 3.08 19.59 9.20
N ALA A 586 3.82 20.68 9.37
CA ALA A 586 3.47 22.00 8.86
C ALA A 586 3.66 22.15 7.33
N LEU A 587 4.37 21.22 6.70
CA LEU A 587 4.72 21.30 5.29
C LEU A 587 3.51 20.99 4.38
N THR A 588 3.32 21.81 3.34
CA THR A 588 2.33 21.58 2.28
C THR A 588 2.56 20.25 1.57
N VAL A 589 1.50 19.59 1.13
CA VAL A 589 1.54 18.29 0.45
C VAL A 589 2.46 18.31 -0.77
N ALA A 590 2.41 19.37 -1.59
CA ALA A 590 3.27 19.48 -2.76
C ALA A 590 4.78 19.48 -2.41
N LYS A 591 5.16 20.16 -1.33
CA LYS A 591 6.55 20.15 -0.83
C LYS A 591 6.92 18.82 -0.17
N LYS A 592 6.00 18.12 0.50
CA LYS A 592 6.24 16.75 1.00
C LYS A 592 6.62 15.81 -0.14
N TRP A 593 5.86 15.84 -1.23
CA TRP A 593 6.15 15.06 -2.44
C TRP A 593 7.48 15.43 -3.08
N SER A 594 7.81 16.72 -3.18
CA SER A 594 9.11 17.17 -3.69
C SER A 594 10.29 16.59 -2.90
N ASN A 595 10.20 16.59 -1.56
CA ASN A 595 11.22 15.98 -0.70
C ASN A 595 11.26 14.44 -0.86
N LEU A 596 10.11 13.78 -1.00
CA LEU A 596 10.04 12.33 -1.26
C LEU A 596 10.69 11.94 -2.58
N TYR A 597 10.44 12.68 -3.68
CA TYR A 597 11.07 12.40 -4.97
C TYR A 597 12.58 12.59 -4.94
N CYS A 598 13.09 13.58 -4.19
CA CYS A 598 14.53 13.72 -3.96
C CYS A 598 15.10 12.51 -3.20
N ALA A 599 14.40 12.03 -2.15
CA ALA A 599 14.78 10.83 -1.41
C ALA A 599 14.74 9.56 -2.27
N PHE A 600 13.70 9.36 -3.08
CA PHE A 600 13.57 8.23 -3.99
C PHE A 600 14.70 8.18 -5.04
N ASN A 601 15.18 9.33 -5.50
CA ASN A 601 16.27 9.43 -6.47
C ASN A 601 17.67 9.16 -5.86
N LEU A 602 17.81 9.05 -4.53
CA LEU A 602 19.11 8.79 -3.89
C LEU A 602 19.76 7.50 -4.41
N SER A 603 18.99 6.46 -4.71
CA SER A 603 19.54 5.20 -5.28
C SER A 603 20.27 5.43 -6.62
N CYS A 604 19.72 6.31 -7.47
CA CYS A 604 20.30 6.70 -8.76
C CYS A 604 21.61 7.51 -8.56
N LYS A 605 21.59 8.47 -7.64
CA LYS A 605 22.77 9.27 -7.27
C LYS A 605 23.89 8.40 -6.68
N LEU A 606 23.55 7.48 -5.78
CA LEU A 606 24.53 6.57 -5.17
C LEU A 606 25.12 5.61 -6.19
N SER A 607 24.33 5.10 -7.14
CA SER A 607 24.85 4.26 -8.22
C SER A 607 25.87 5.04 -9.08
N THR A 608 25.54 6.28 -9.44
CA THR A 608 26.45 7.18 -10.17
C THR A 608 27.72 7.48 -9.36
N LEU A 609 27.58 7.79 -8.07
CA LEU A 609 28.69 8.06 -7.17
C LEU A 609 29.63 6.85 -7.04
N ARG A 610 29.08 5.64 -6.88
CA ARG A 610 29.86 4.39 -6.83
C ARG A 610 30.60 4.17 -8.15
N ALA A 611 29.95 4.40 -9.29
CA ALA A 611 30.60 4.34 -10.60
C ALA A 611 31.77 5.35 -10.70
N MET A 612 31.58 6.60 -10.26
CA MET A 612 32.64 7.63 -10.25
C MET A 612 33.84 7.20 -9.39
N ARG A 613 33.59 6.42 -8.34
CA ARG A 613 34.60 5.87 -7.43
C ARG A 613 35.18 4.52 -7.89
N ASN A 614 34.81 4.04 -9.08
CA ASN A 614 35.19 2.72 -9.62
C ASN A 614 34.77 1.55 -8.71
N MET A 615 33.59 1.67 -8.10
CA MET A 615 33.01 0.67 -7.22
C MET A 615 31.88 -0.08 -7.93
N ALA A 616 31.66 -1.33 -7.52
CA ALA A 616 30.50 -2.08 -8.00
C ALA A 616 29.20 -1.44 -7.51
N SER A 617 28.12 -1.57 -8.29
CA SER A 617 26.84 -0.92 -7.97
C SER A 617 26.22 -1.32 -6.64
N GLY A 618 26.58 -2.48 -6.08
CA GLY A 618 26.14 -2.94 -4.76
C GLY A 618 27.08 -2.59 -3.60
N ASP A 619 28.24 -2.00 -3.86
CA ASP A 619 29.24 -1.70 -2.82
C ASP A 619 28.93 -0.37 -2.11
N ALA A 620 28.34 -0.47 -0.92
CA ALA A 620 27.98 0.67 -0.08
C ALA A 620 29.11 1.16 0.85
N SER A 621 30.32 0.58 0.76
CA SER A 621 31.39 0.81 1.76
C SER A 621 31.89 2.26 1.84
N GLN A 622 31.69 3.04 0.78
CA GLN A 622 32.11 4.45 0.69
C GLN A 622 30.94 5.43 0.64
N ASP A 623 29.69 4.99 0.71
CA ASP A 623 28.52 5.88 0.60
C ASP A 623 28.47 6.98 1.67
N LEU A 624 29.08 6.71 2.84
CA LEU A 624 29.15 7.64 3.97
C LEU A 624 30.39 8.56 3.93
N SER A 625 31.25 8.40 2.93
CA SER A 625 32.47 9.20 2.77
C SER A 625 32.16 10.59 2.22
N PRO A 626 32.88 11.65 2.65
CA PRO A 626 32.70 13.00 2.14
C PRO A 626 32.82 13.06 0.62
N LEU A 627 32.01 13.92 0.00
CA LEU A 627 32.02 14.12 -1.45
C LEU A 627 33.17 15.06 -1.87
N ASN A 628 33.82 14.75 -2.99
CA ASN A 628 34.79 15.67 -3.61
C ASN A 628 34.09 16.72 -4.52
N GLY A 629 34.84 17.71 -5.01
CA GLY A 629 34.26 18.80 -5.80
C GLY A 629 33.59 18.36 -7.12
N GLU A 630 34.14 17.37 -7.81
CA GLU A 630 33.57 16.82 -9.05
C GLU A 630 32.29 16.02 -8.78
N GLU A 631 32.29 15.22 -7.71
CA GLU A 631 31.11 14.50 -7.23
C GLU A 631 29.98 15.47 -6.85
N ILE A 632 30.31 16.57 -6.15
CA ILE A 632 29.34 17.60 -5.77
C ILE A 632 28.74 18.27 -7.01
N GLU A 633 29.56 18.70 -7.97
CA GLU A 633 29.06 19.37 -9.18
C GLU A 633 28.15 18.45 -9.99
N THR A 634 28.58 17.19 -10.18
CA THR A 634 27.83 16.19 -10.95
C THR A 634 26.46 15.93 -10.32
N LEU A 635 26.42 15.69 -9.01
CA LEU A 635 25.18 15.40 -8.29
C LEU A 635 24.26 16.63 -8.17
N ALA A 636 24.81 17.84 -8.09
CA ALA A 636 24.03 19.08 -8.08
C ALA A 636 23.30 19.29 -9.41
N CYS A 637 23.98 19.13 -10.55
CA CYS A 637 23.36 19.21 -11.87
C CYS A 637 22.27 18.14 -12.05
N MET A 638 22.53 16.90 -11.60
CA MET A 638 21.54 15.83 -11.62
C MET A 638 20.31 16.17 -10.78
N GLU A 639 20.49 16.72 -9.58
CA GLU A 639 19.37 17.10 -8.71
C GLU A 639 18.54 18.24 -9.30
N HIS A 640 19.17 19.24 -9.93
CA HIS A 640 18.44 20.33 -10.57
C HIS A 640 17.64 19.86 -11.79
N ASN A 641 18.20 18.97 -12.62
CA ASN A 641 17.48 18.35 -13.73
C ASN A 641 16.28 17.54 -13.23
N ARG A 642 16.47 16.72 -12.18
CA ARG A 642 15.39 16.00 -11.50
C ARG A 642 14.31 16.93 -10.96
N TRP A 643 14.71 18.00 -10.29
CA TRP A 643 13.79 18.98 -9.71
C TRP A 643 12.96 19.69 -10.77
N ASN A 644 13.56 20.07 -11.91
CA ASN A 644 12.84 20.66 -13.03
C ASN A 644 11.73 19.74 -13.55
N VAL A 645 12.07 18.46 -13.81
CA VAL A 645 11.10 17.48 -14.29
C VAL A 645 10.01 17.24 -13.25
N GLU A 646 10.38 17.11 -11.98
CA GLU A 646 9.41 16.93 -10.90
C GLU A 646 8.41 18.09 -10.81
N LYS A 647 8.90 19.33 -10.80
CA LYS A 647 8.04 20.51 -10.70
C LYS A 647 7.06 20.58 -11.85
N LEU A 648 7.53 20.37 -13.08
CA LEU A 648 6.70 20.41 -14.28
C LEU A 648 5.62 19.33 -14.28
N LEU A 649 5.94 18.12 -13.82
CA LEU A 649 4.98 17.01 -13.70
C LEU A 649 4.03 17.18 -12.50
N MET A 650 4.43 17.93 -11.45
CA MET A 650 3.57 18.33 -10.34
C MET A 650 2.65 19.52 -10.64
N GLY A 651 2.66 20.02 -11.89
CA GLY A 651 1.80 21.12 -12.33
C GLY A 651 2.41 22.51 -12.17
N PHE A 652 3.67 22.63 -11.73
CA PHE A 652 4.38 23.90 -11.83
C PHE A 652 4.68 24.22 -13.29
N ARG A 653 4.74 25.51 -13.60
CA ARG A 653 5.09 26.01 -14.93
C ARG A 653 6.28 26.96 -14.86
N LYS A 654 7.04 26.96 -15.95
CA LYS A 654 8.04 27.97 -16.21
C LYS A 654 7.35 29.35 -16.36
N PRO A 655 7.92 30.44 -15.82
CA PRO A 655 7.43 31.78 -16.10
C PRO A 655 7.57 32.11 -17.59
N ARG A 656 6.61 32.85 -18.12
CA ARG A 656 6.77 33.54 -19.42
C ARG A 656 7.79 34.67 -19.25
N ARG A 657 8.34 35.18 -20.36
CA ARG A 657 9.28 36.31 -20.32
C ARG A 657 8.79 37.49 -19.47
N SER A 658 7.52 37.86 -19.65
CA SER A 658 6.87 38.94 -18.87
C SER A 658 6.67 38.64 -17.39
N GLU A 659 6.83 37.40 -16.95
CA GLU A 659 6.65 36.92 -15.57
C GLU A 659 7.98 36.49 -14.94
N ASP A 660 9.10 36.65 -15.66
CA ASP A 660 10.41 36.18 -15.22
C ASP A 660 11.08 37.25 -14.34
N ARG A 661 11.32 36.87 -13.08
CA ARG A 661 12.06 37.66 -12.10
C ARG A 661 13.39 38.18 -12.64
N TYR A 662 14.11 37.36 -13.40
CA TYR A 662 15.45 37.72 -13.89
C TYR A 662 15.40 38.65 -15.10
N GLU A 663 14.25 38.79 -15.75
CA GLU A 663 14.00 39.82 -16.77
C GLU A 663 13.42 41.09 -16.12
N HIS A 664 12.75 40.97 -14.98
CA HIS A 664 11.99 42.03 -14.32
C HIS A 664 12.12 42.00 -12.79
N GLU A 665 13.05 42.78 -12.22
CA GLU A 665 13.33 42.86 -10.76
C GLU A 665 12.11 43.29 -9.91
N GLN A 666 11.11 43.93 -10.53
CA GLN A 666 9.87 44.36 -9.87
C GLN A 666 9.04 43.17 -9.33
N TYR A 667 9.30 41.95 -9.78
CA TYR A 667 8.61 40.74 -9.32
C TYR A 667 9.13 40.16 -8.00
N ASP A 668 10.21 40.70 -7.43
CA ASP A 668 10.79 40.18 -6.18
C ASP A 668 9.80 40.14 -5.01
N GLN A 669 8.86 41.10 -4.97
CA GLN A 669 7.82 41.18 -3.94
C GLN A 669 6.65 40.19 -4.18
N GLU A 670 6.52 39.69 -5.40
CA GLU A 670 5.41 38.83 -5.85
C GLU A 670 5.80 37.34 -5.95
N LEU A 671 7.06 36.99 -5.70
CA LEU A 671 7.56 35.62 -5.85
C LEU A 671 6.78 34.61 -5.00
N LYS A 672 6.35 35.01 -3.81
CA LYS A 672 5.53 34.16 -2.94
C LYS A 672 4.19 33.86 -3.60
N HIS A 673 3.52 34.89 -4.11
CA HIS A 673 2.24 34.76 -4.79
C HIS A 673 2.35 33.92 -6.08
N ASN A 674 3.39 34.15 -6.88
CA ASN A 674 3.65 33.34 -8.07
C ASN A 674 3.87 31.85 -7.74
N LYS A 675 4.57 31.54 -6.64
CA LYS A 675 4.74 30.16 -6.17
C LYS A 675 3.42 29.52 -5.73
N GLU A 676 2.52 30.28 -5.11
CA GLU A 676 1.15 29.82 -4.78
C GLU A 676 0.32 29.54 -6.04
N LEU A 677 0.62 30.22 -7.15
CA LEU A 677 0.05 29.98 -8.48
C LEU A 677 0.83 28.94 -9.31
N TYR A 678 1.74 28.18 -8.69
CA TYR A 678 2.53 27.14 -9.35
C TYR A 678 3.46 27.69 -10.46
N ILE A 679 3.93 28.93 -10.32
CA ILE A 679 4.91 29.55 -11.23
C ILE A 679 6.24 29.64 -10.50
N HIS A 680 7.28 28.97 -11.02
CA HIS A 680 8.58 28.96 -10.37
C HIS A 680 9.71 29.42 -11.30
N TYR A 681 10.38 30.51 -10.90
CA TYR A 681 11.41 31.16 -11.71
C TYR A 681 12.67 30.31 -11.90
N ASP A 682 13.01 29.43 -10.95
CA ASP A 682 14.15 28.52 -11.09
C ASP A 682 13.92 27.35 -12.08
N ILE A 683 12.75 27.24 -12.72
CA ILE A 683 12.53 26.23 -13.78
C ILE A 683 13.29 26.62 -15.06
N ARG A 684 14.57 26.23 -15.15
CA ARG A 684 15.50 26.59 -16.22
C ARG A 684 16.74 25.68 -16.21
N PRO A 685 17.59 25.69 -17.25
CA PRO A 685 18.88 24.98 -17.20
C PRO A 685 19.74 25.44 -16.00
N PHE A 686 20.54 24.52 -15.45
CA PHE A 686 21.37 24.75 -14.25
C PHE A 686 22.33 25.95 -14.41
N GLU A 687 22.91 26.08 -15.59
CA GLU A 687 23.90 27.08 -15.98
C GLU A 687 23.28 28.47 -16.10
N LYS A 688 21.94 28.53 -16.17
CA LYS A 688 21.15 29.77 -16.21
C LYS A 688 20.59 30.16 -14.86
N LEU A 689 20.83 29.36 -13.82
CA LEU A 689 20.53 29.76 -12.44
C LEU A 689 21.51 30.84 -11.96
N PRO A 690 21.09 31.73 -11.05
CA PRO A 690 22.01 32.60 -10.33
C PRO A 690 23.04 31.80 -9.52
N ALA A 691 24.21 32.39 -9.28
CA ALA A 691 25.28 31.76 -8.51
C ALA A 691 24.82 31.29 -7.12
N VAL A 692 23.93 32.05 -6.46
CA VAL A 692 23.34 31.69 -5.15
C VAL A 692 22.51 30.41 -5.24
N SER A 693 21.64 30.28 -6.24
CA SER A 693 20.81 29.08 -6.43
C SER A 693 21.67 27.86 -6.78
N GLN A 694 22.66 28.01 -7.68
CA GLN A 694 23.59 26.93 -7.97
C GLN A 694 24.40 26.50 -6.73
N GLN A 695 24.75 27.46 -5.86
CA GLN A 695 25.44 27.14 -4.61
C GLN A 695 24.55 26.34 -3.67
N LEU A 696 23.25 26.66 -3.56
CA LEU A 696 22.31 25.89 -2.75
C LEU A 696 22.20 24.43 -3.22
N ASP A 697 22.17 24.19 -4.53
CA ASP A 697 22.16 22.84 -5.11
C ASP A 697 23.46 22.08 -4.80
N ARG A 698 24.62 22.76 -4.87
CA ARG A 698 25.91 22.18 -4.47
C ARG A 698 25.99 21.89 -2.98
N GLU A 699 25.41 22.73 -2.14
CA GLU A 699 25.42 22.51 -0.69
C GLU A 699 24.52 21.32 -0.30
N ILE A 700 23.30 21.22 -0.83
CA ILE A 700 22.34 20.19 -0.39
C ILE A 700 22.84 18.78 -0.65
N VAL A 701 23.55 18.54 -1.76
CA VAL A 701 24.10 17.21 -2.09
C VAL A 701 25.22 16.77 -1.14
N LYS A 702 25.93 17.69 -0.47
CA LYS A 702 26.95 17.35 0.54
C LYS A 702 26.36 16.63 1.75
N TYR A 703 25.06 16.77 1.98
CA TYR A 703 24.38 16.15 3.11
C TYR A 703 23.92 14.71 2.81
N ILE A 704 24.12 14.17 1.60
CA ILE A 704 23.77 12.77 1.27
C ILE A 704 24.38 11.78 2.28
N PRO A 705 25.69 11.80 2.60
CA PRO A 705 26.26 10.93 3.64
C PRO A 705 25.61 11.08 5.02
N TRP A 706 25.21 12.30 5.39
CA TRP A 706 24.55 12.57 6.67
C TRP A 706 23.13 12.02 6.71
N LEU A 707 22.36 12.19 5.63
CA LEU A 707 21.02 11.61 5.47
C LEU A 707 21.07 10.09 5.60
N LEU A 708 22.03 9.44 4.93
CA LEU A 708 22.21 7.98 5.03
C LEU A 708 22.52 7.54 6.46
N ARG A 709 23.45 8.22 7.15
CA ARG A 709 23.82 7.91 8.53
C ARG A 709 22.65 8.07 9.51
N MET A 710 21.80 9.07 9.31
CA MET A 710 20.67 9.34 10.20
C MET A 710 19.49 8.37 9.98
N THR A 711 19.46 7.67 8.85
CA THR A 711 18.33 6.81 8.44
C THR A 711 18.67 5.32 8.39
N SER A 712 19.96 4.97 8.48
CA SER A 712 20.49 3.61 8.57
C SER A 712 20.16 2.88 9.86
#